data_AF-A0A2G6KTJ5-F1
#
_entry.id   AF-A0A2G6KTJ5-F1
#
_cell.length_a   1.000
_cell.length_b   1.000
_cell.length_c   1.000
_cell.angle_alpha   90.00
_cell.angle_beta   90.00
_cell.angle_gamma   90.00
#
_symmetry.space_group_name_H-M   'P 1'
#
loop_
_entity.id
_entity.type
_entity.pdbx_description
1 polymer ?
#
loop_
_entity_poly.entity_id
_entity_poly.type
_entity_poly.pdbx_seq_one_letter_code
_entity_poly.pdbx_strand_id
1 'polypeptide(L)'
;MLKKTLLGIAVTSSVVLTGCLDDGNNSENNSIDYQIQNPAFDNKTYPLFNPITSELPIPNDLIWDTDAGDGTFKVPDAKPPVTTALNSLSGASTVSPIDIAMNGAVDPATVNGDSFIITRDAEGNPRVIPNPEQTVFLIELDYASGEPITALKSAEPPTIPVAVTALTAATPLNADSDPGLIAAVQTAGATLFDLARNPRYEASVVNLNDGTSLIRINPLKPLDPRKRYVVAITKEVKDTSGHHITASPAYQNLTQVLDEGTENERLGPPGSSKLIPLQTLINRFWEPIAAKYFRLPNQVRTGMGLPALNQEDIAISYSFTTSNDKKVLGYMAEPDTWFHDTLRTAVSTAARTAAMAGGATDYDGIKAVVDNAIASWPDADTQAALGDAYAFCASQGATAGEPAMGCLGSVFSRSFENTGLINTRPKARDVTFYATTDAARLSALMKVVGVDPGEVSVAMGSMEIPYYLGIPTETDGSALNSQFTANQPLAQALNAQFGGIGMNLPQADPSVSNIVNYLFPFPQKTADVKIPVLAIYPTGAELDNGDLPVVIFQHGITTDRSSALATGSLLAKTAGVVVLAIDQPLHGVAAISTASQQELATGLLAGAGIDPSDETVAAVLAGTFNVGVLMQIQAAGCPTNITDPTNAEQIGAATQLVLAGTCGTGAATRLGGALVLENTVANGASTIPGLPGTDFERHFNFTADAAANPTPMNFDHDNAVGTSGSLFANLKNFINSRDLLRQMVNDLQQLRHSIGGIDLNGNGIADLSGSSVYYIGQSLGTIDGIPFVATVNNTATAADNIVAANMRVPGGGIARLYEHSPTFAPRILAALQASAGITQGDASLEAFINTLQASLDSGDAVNFVQDLGDTPTLLSMVIGDTVIPNSAYPAENASGLATPAPLSGTEPLARLTNATTISSGTNNLSGTAIVRYTAGSHGSGVLPTPNDPEAAAVFQEMLSQSAYLIATDGAQVIVNNTAIIEQPSE
;
A
#
# COMPACT_ATOMS: atom_id res chain seq x y z
N MET A 1 -0.66 46.18 -8.13
CA MET A 1 0.63 45.53 -7.83
C MET A 1 0.33 44.04 -7.68
N LEU A 2 0.45 43.30 -8.78
CA LEU A 2 -0.16 41.98 -8.95
C LEU A 2 0.69 40.88 -8.34
N LYS A 3 0.04 40.05 -7.52
CA LYS A 3 0.50 38.74 -7.07
C LYS A 3 0.66 37.82 -8.29
N LYS A 4 1.90 37.60 -8.73
CA LYS A 4 2.30 36.48 -9.60
C LYS A 4 3.12 35.54 -8.74
N THR A 5 2.50 34.51 -8.18
CA THR A 5 3.22 33.42 -7.51
C THR A 5 2.30 32.20 -7.50
N LEU A 6 2.85 31.04 -7.88
CA LEU A 6 2.31 29.68 -7.71
C LEU A 6 1.52 29.01 -8.86
N LEU A 7 1.95 29.16 -10.12
CA LEU A 7 1.76 28.07 -11.10
C LEU A 7 3.13 27.61 -11.58
N GLY A 8 3.43 26.32 -11.42
CA GLY A 8 4.69 25.69 -11.83
C GLY A 8 5.46 25.09 -10.66
N ILE A 9 5.50 23.76 -10.58
CA ILE A 9 6.62 23.05 -9.95
C ILE A 9 7.76 23.16 -10.96
N ALA A 10 8.79 23.95 -10.69
CA ALA A 10 9.96 24.03 -11.56
C ALA A 10 10.81 22.78 -11.36
N VAL A 11 10.86 21.91 -12.37
CA VAL A 11 11.65 20.67 -12.41
C VAL A 11 12.85 20.75 -13.37
N THR A 12 14.07 20.93 -12.87
CA THR A 12 15.29 20.71 -13.69
C THR A 12 15.47 19.22 -13.97
N SER A 13 15.34 18.81 -15.25
CA SER A 13 15.78 17.50 -15.74
C SER A 13 17.32 17.38 -15.68
N SER A 14 17.84 16.32 -15.09
CA SER A 14 19.28 16.02 -14.94
C SER A 14 20.02 15.83 -16.27
N VAL A 15 19.36 15.37 -17.34
CA VAL A 15 20.02 15.11 -18.64
C VAL A 15 19.87 16.27 -19.63
N VAL A 16 18.77 17.03 -19.53
CA VAL A 16 18.50 18.15 -20.44
C VAL A 16 18.94 19.49 -19.83
N LEU A 17 18.94 19.64 -18.49
CA LEU A 17 19.27 20.91 -17.81
C LEU A 17 20.62 21.01 -17.09
N THR A 18 21.37 19.92 -16.84
CA THR A 18 22.80 20.07 -16.43
C THR A 18 23.63 20.69 -17.55
N GLY A 19 23.22 20.47 -18.80
CA GLY A 19 23.72 21.23 -19.91
C GLY A 19 23.24 22.69 -19.92
N CYS A 20 22.08 23.04 -19.34
CA CYS A 20 21.43 24.37 -19.43
C CYS A 20 22.06 25.47 -18.58
N LEU A 21 22.73 25.14 -17.49
CA LEU A 21 23.32 26.11 -16.57
C LEU A 21 24.85 25.90 -16.54
N ASP A 22 25.57 26.71 -17.32
CA ASP A 22 27.03 26.78 -17.25
C ASP A 22 27.47 27.66 -16.07
N ASP A 23 28.60 27.29 -15.47
CA ASP A 23 29.19 27.92 -14.31
C ASP A 23 29.50 29.41 -14.56
N GLY A 24 28.64 30.26 -14.01
CA GLY A 24 29.00 31.50 -13.29
C GLY A 24 30.15 32.40 -13.77
N ASN A 25 30.50 32.47 -15.06
CA ASN A 25 31.62 33.30 -15.50
C ASN A 25 31.50 33.97 -16.88
N ASN A 26 30.28 34.16 -17.40
CA ASN A 26 30.05 35.10 -18.49
C ASN A 26 28.96 36.11 -18.12
N SER A 27 29.39 37.35 -17.92
CA SER A 27 28.57 38.52 -17.63
C SER A 27 27.80 39.00 -18.87
N GLU A 28 26.94 38.17 -19.45
CA GLU A 28 25.95 38.61 -20.43
C GLU A 28 24.56 38.55 -19.83
N ASN A 29 24.17 39.70 -19.31
CA ASN A 29 22.86 40.01 -18.79
C ASN A 29 21.85 40.09 -19.94
N ASN A 30 21.32 38.97 -20.40
CA ASN A 30 20.17 38.94 -21.31
C ASN A 30 18.91 38.46 -20.57
N SER A 31 18.43 39.33 -19.68
CA SER A 31 17.00 39.40 -19.36
C SER A 31 16.24 39.73 -20.65
N ILE A 32 15.88 38.69 -21.39
CA ILE A 32 14.82 38.80 -22.40
C ILE A 32 13.53 38.46 -21.63
N ASP A 33 12.82 39.50 -21.21
CA ASP A 33 11.42 39.38 -20.82
C ASP A 33 10.65 38.92 -22.07
N TYR A 34 10.41 37.61 -22.20
CA TYR A 34 9.61 37.05 -23.29
C TYR A 34 8.14 37.45 -23.06
N GLN A 35 7.80 38.71 -23.32
CA GLN A 35 6.42 39.12 -23.54
C GLN A 35 6.03 38.72 -24.96
N ILE A 36 5.79 37.43 -25.16
CA ILE A 36 5.17 36.95 -26.40
C ILE A 36 3.66 37.24 -26.29
N GLN A 37 3.25 38.48 -26.57
CA GLN A 37 1.93 38.67 -27.18
C GLN A 37 2.06 38.21 -28.64
N ASN A 38 1.84 36.91 -28.86
CA ASN A 38 1.71 36.37 -30.20
C ASN A 38 0.21 36.19 -30.48
N PRO A 39 -0.36 36.97 -31.42
CA PRO A 39 -1.77 36.85 -31.81
C PRO A 39 -2.20 35.43 -32.22
N ALA A 40 -1.24 34.55 -32.56
CA ALA A 40 -1.51 33.15 -32.88
C ALA A 40 -1.91 32.28 -31.67
N PHE A 41 -1.63 32.74 -30.44
CA PHE A 41 -1.92 32.01 -29.20
C PHE A 41 -2.85 32.77 -28.25
N ASP A 42 -3.22 34.00 -28.58
CA ASP A 42 -4.25 34.75 -27.85
C ASP A 42 -5.57 33.96 -27.89
N ASN A 43 -6.17 33.72 -26.72
CA ASN A 43 -7.41 32.93 -26.54
C ASN A 43 -7.32 31.47 -27.03
N LYS A 44 -6.14 30.84 -27.01
CA LYS A 44 -5.98 29.41 -27.27
C LYS A 44 -5.75 28.63 -25.98
N THR A 45 -6.43 27.50 -25.87
CA THR A 45 -6.22 26.51 -24.81
C THR A 45 -5.23 25.44 -25.29
N TYR A 46 -4.25 25.09 -24.46
CA TYR A 46 -3.22 24.10 -24.75
C TYR A 46 -2.71 23.43 -23.45
N PRO A 47 -2.20 22.19 -23.54
CA PRO A 47 -1.53 21.53 -22.42
C PRO A 47 -0.19 22.20 -22.11
N LEU A 48 0.12 22.35 -20.83
CA LEU A 48 1.38 22.93 -20.37
C LEU A 48 2.53 21.96 -20.66
N PHE A 49 3.45 22.40 -21.51
CA PHE A 49 4.71 21.73 -21.80
C PHE A 49 5.74 22.78 -22.16
N ASN A 50 6.69 23.04 -21.27
CA ASN A 50 7.79 23.95 -21.49
C ASN A 50 9.04 23.48 -20.73
N PRO A 51 10.00 22.83 -21.41
CA PRO A 51 11.21 22.32 -20.77
C PRO A 51 12.17 23.44 -20.31
N ILE A 52 12.03 24.67 -20.81
CA ILE A 52 12.90 25.81 -20.44
C ILE A 52 12.52 26.36 -19.06
N THR A 53 11.21 26.47 -18.79
CA THR A 53 10.67 26.88 -17.48
C THR A 53 10.40 25.70 -16.57
N SER A 54 10.71 24.49 -17.04
CA SER A 54 10.48 23.23 -16.34
C SER A 54 9.01 22.94 -16.02
N GLU A 55 8.09 23.45 -16.84
CA GLU A 55 6.66 23.15 -16.76
C GLU A 55 6.38 21.89 -17.59
N LEU A 56 6.61 20.72 -16.98
CA LEU A 56 6.40 19.41 -17.61
C LEU A 56 5.40 18.60 -16.79
N PRO A 57 4.61 17.71 -17.42
CA PRO A 57 3.78 16.74 -16.68
C PRO A 57 4.65 15.90 -15.73
N ILE A 58 4.18 15.65 -14.50
CA ILE A 58 4.89 14.83 -13.51
C ILE A 58 4.00 13.64 -13.14
N PRO A 59 4.55 12.41 -13.09
CA PRO A 59 5.92 12.01 -13.42
C PRO A 59 6.17 11.92 -14.95
N ASN A 60 7.43 11.99 -15.37
CA ASN A 60 7.85 11.77 -16.77
C ASN A 60 9.26 11.15 -16.85
N ASP A 61 9.63 10.56 -17.99
CA ASP A 61 10.94 9.91 -18.16
C ASP A 61 12.12 10.89 -18.29
N LEU A 62 11.91 12.21 -18.36
CA LEU A 62 13.01 13.19 -18.45
C LEU A 62 13.62 13.50 -17.09
N ILE A 63 12.97 13.08 -15.99
CA ILE A 63 13.39 13.40 -14.63
C ILE A 63 14.13 12.24 -13.95
N TRP A 64 14.54 11.20 -14.68
CA TRP A 64 15.38 10.13 -14.12
C TRP A 64 16.74 10.66 -13.64
N ASP A 65 17.18 10.28 -12.44
CA ASP A 65 18.51 10.58 -11.93
C ASP A 65 19.56 9.76 -12.69
N THR A 66 20.28 10.41 -13.60
CA THR A 66 21.37 9.78 -14.35
C THR A 66 22.71 9.87 -13.66
N ASP A 67 22.84 10.74 -12.66
CA ASP A 67 24.07 10.94 -11.92
C ASP A 67 24.20 9.84 -10.87
N ALA A 68 23.14 9.60 -10.11
CA ALA A 68 23.04 8.46 -9.21
C ALA A 68 22.87 7.15 -10.00
N GLY A 69 21.99 7.13 -11.01
CA GLY A 69 21.73 5.95 -11.84
C GLY A 69 21.10 4.79 -11.05
N ASP A 70 20.51 5.06 -9.89
CA ASP A 70 19.86 4.09 -8.99
C ASP A 70 18.39 3.85 -9.35
N GLY A 71 17.95 4.38 -10.49
CA GLY A 71 16.59 4.31 -10.97
C GLY A 71 15.62 5.14 -10.13
N THR A 72 16.05 6.24 -9.50
CA THR A 72 15.16 7.24 -8.87
C THR A 72 14.99 8.48 -9.74
N PHE A 73 14.02 9.34 -9.44
CA PHE A 73 13.94 10.66 -10.08
C PHE A 73 14.87 11.70 -9.45
N LYS A 74 15.15 12.77 -10.21
CA LYS A 74 15.88 13.96 -9.78
C LYS A 74 15.19 15.25 -10.20
N VAL A 75 14.80 16.03 -9.21
CA VAL A 75 14.21 17.37 -9.33
C VAL A 75 14.79 18.30 -8.26
N PRO A 76 14.74 19.65 -8.44
CA PRO A 76 15.06 20.59 -7.39
C PRO A 76 14.14 20.37 -6.19
N ASP A 77 14.73 20.26 -4.99
CA ASP A 77 13.94 20.13 -3.78
C ASP A 77 13.44 21.49 -3.28
N ALA A 78 12.47 22.05 -3.98
CA ALA A 78 11.96 23.41 -3.76
C ALA A 78 10.58 23.46 -3.08
N LYS A 79 9.85 22.34 -3.03
CA LYS A 79 8.49 22.23 -2.46
C LYS A 79 8.34 20.95 -1.62
N PRO A 80 9.10 20.81 -0.52
CA PRO A 80 8.92 19.69 0.40
C PRO A 80 7.49 19.71 1.00
N PRO A 81 6.89 18.53 1.27
CA PRO A 81 7.46 17.19 1.14
C PRO A 81 7.41 16.60 -0.28
N VAL A 82 6.73 17.25 -1.23
CA VAL A 82 6.45 16.71 -2.57
C VAL A 82 7.74 16.46 -3.36
N THR A 83 8.61 17.46 -3.49
CA THR A 83 9.85 17.32 -4.28
C THR A 83 10.86 16.39 -3.60
N THR A 84 10.92 16.37 -2.27
CA THR A 84 11.74 15.42 -1.50
C THR A 84 11.31 13.99 -1.75
N ALA A 85 10.01 13.72 -1.70
CA ALA A 85 9.46 12.40 -1.95
C ALA A 85 9.71 11.97 -3.40
N LEU A 86 9.47 12.85 -4.37
CA LEU A 86 9.70 12.57 -5.79
C LEU A 86 11.15 12.11 -6.06
N ASN A 87 12.13 12.75 -5.40
CA ASN A 87 13.55 12.37 -5.47
C ASN A 87 13.90 11.01 -4.84
N SER A 88 12.92 10.34 -4.23
CA SER A 88 13.07 9.01 -3.62
C SER A 88 12.19 7.96 -4.29
N LEU A 89 11.47 8.31 -5.36
CA LEU A 89 10.61 7.39 -6.12
C LEU A 89 11.38 6.78 -7.29
N SER A 90 11.22 5.48 -7.48
CA SER A 90 11.83 4.73 -8.58
C SER A 90 10.90 4.47 -9.76
N GLY A 91 10.08 5.48 -10.08
CA GLY A 91 9.15 5.46 -11.20
C GLY A 91 7.82 6.12 -10.85
N ALA A 92 6.94 6.17 -11.85
CA ALA A 92 5.58 6.65 -11.69
C ALA A 92 4.75 5.69 -10.82
N SER A 93 3.76 6.26 -10.14
CA SER A 93 2.76 5.47 -9.42
C SER A 93 2.01 4.53 -10.36
N THR A 94 1.64 3.37 -9.84
CA THR A 94 0.70 2.45 -10.51
C THR A 94 -0.76 2.79 -10.21
N VAL A 95 -1.02 3.64 -9.20
CA VAL A 95 -2.36 3.91 -8.66
C VAL A 95 -2.79 5.36 -8.90
N SER A 96 -1.90 6.32 -8.71
CA SER A 96 -2.21 7.75 -8.82
C SER A 96 -2.68 8.12 -10.23
N PRO A 97 -3.63 9.07 -10.33
CA PRO A 97 -3.98 9.64 -11.62
C PRO A 97 -2.80 10.37 -12.25
N ILE A 98 -2.83 10.46 -13.58
CA ILE A 98 -1.86 11.21 -14.36
C ILE A 98 -2.53 12.51 -14.80
N ASP A 99 -2.02 13.63 -14.31
CA ASP A 99 -2.59 14.96 -14.54
C ASP A 99 -1.79 15.76 -15.57
N ILE A 100 -2.47 16.22 -16.60
CA ILE A 100 -1.94 17.10 -17.63
C ILE A 100 -2.56 18.49 -17.42
N ALA A 101 -1.75 19.42 -16.92
CA ALA A 101 -2.19 20.79 -16.66
C ALA A 101 -2.43 21.55 -17.97
N MET A 102 -3.47 22.38 -17.99
CA MET A 102 -3.85 23.20 -19.14
C MET A 102 -3.70 24.68 -18.82
N ASN A 103 -3.45 25.53 -19.82
CA ASN A 103 -3.42 26.99 -19.62
C ASN A 103 -4.83 27.64 -19.57
N GLY A 104 -5.90 26.85 -19.72
CA GLY A 104 -7.28 27.31 -19.82
C GLY A 104 -8.28 26.18 -19.57
N ALA A 105 -9.58 26.50 -19.57
CA ALA A 105 -10.64 25.56 -19.25
C ALA A 105 -10.98 24.61 -20.41
N VAL A 106 -11.08 23.32 -20.13
CA VAL A 106 -11.37 22.25 -21.11
C VAL A 106 -12.84 21.83 -21.05
N ASP A 107 -13.45 21.53 -22.20
CA ASP A 107 -14.78 20.95 -22.28
C ASP A 107 -14.73 19.44 -21.97
N PRO A 108 -15.29 18.98 -20.83
CA PRO A 108 -15.25 17.57 -20.44
C PRO A 108 -15.92 16.63 -21.45
N ALA A 109 -16.88 17.12 -22.25
CA ALA A 109 -17.58 16.29 -23.24
C ALA A 109 -16.70 15.86 -24.41
N THR A 110 -15.50 16.44 -24.55
CA THR A 110 -14.55 16.15 -25.62
C THR A 110 -13.32 15.36 -25.17
N VAL A 111 -13.26 14.99 -23.89
CA VAL A 111 -12.19 14.20 -23.29
C VAL A 111 -12.66 12.75 -23.20
N ASN A 112 -12.06 11.87 -24.01
CA ASN A 112 -12.43 10.47 -24.09
C ASN A 112 -11.18 9.58 -24.09
N GLY A 113 -11.09 8.69 -23.09
CA GLY A 113 -10.00 7.73 -22.92
C GLY A 113 -10.33 6.29 -23.34
N ASP A 114 -11.58 6.00 -23.69
CA ASP A 114 -12.03 4.64 -24.01
C ASP A 114 -11.33 4.17 -25.29
N SER A 115 -10.58 3.07 -25.20
CA SER A 115 -9.83 2.52 -26.34
C SER A 115 -10.72 1.73 -27.30
N PHE A 116 -11.75 1.07 -26.78
CA PHE A 116 -12.69 0.25 -27.54
C PHE A 116 -14.12 0.48 -27.04
N ILE A 117 -15.08 0.40 -27.96
CA ILE A 117 -16.51 0.53 -27.66
C ILE A 117 -17.28 -0.67 -28.20
N ILE A 118 -18.43 -0.97 -27.58
CA ILE A 118 -19.35 -2.01 -28.04
C ILE A 118 -20.41 -1.37 -28.94
N THR A 119 -20.48 -1.87 -30.18
CA THR A 119 -21.51 -1.53 -31.17
C THR A 119 -22.35 -2.75 -31.50
N ARG A 120 -23.27 -2.64 -32.47
CA ARG A 120 -24.04 -3.77 -32.99
C ARG A 120 -23.71 -4.01 -34.46
N ASP A 121 -23.54 -5.27 -34.84
CA ASP A 121 -23.42 -5.67 -36.25
C ASP A 121 -24.78 -5.59 -36.98
N ALA A 122 -24.80 -5.96 -38.27
CA ALA A 122 -26.00 -5.90 -39.10
C ALA A 122 -27.12 -6.86 -38.60
N GLU A 123 -26.73 -7.92 -37.90
CA GLU A 123 -27.59 -8.93 -37.29
C GLU A 123 -28.01 -8.57 -35.86
N GLY A 124 -27.49 -7.48 -35.30
CA GLY A 124 -27.81 -6.97 -33.96
C GLY A 124 -26.96 -7.52 -32.82
N ASN A 125 -25.95 -8.35 -33.10
CA ASN A 125 -25.03 -8.92 -32.10
C ASN A 125 -24.03 -7.86 -31.62
N PRO A 126 -23.60 -7.91 -30.36
CA PRO A 126 -22.59 -6.99 -29.85
C PRO A 126 -21.24 -7.23 -30.54
N ARG A 127 -20.64 -6.16 -31.05
CA ARG A 127 -19.35 -6.17 -31.73
C ARG A 127 -18.46 -5.08 -31.15
N VAL A 128 -17.24 -5.46 -30.77
CA VAL A 128 -16.24 -4.52 -30.27
C VAL A 128 -15.50 -3.90 -31.44
N ILE A 129 -15.33 -2.58 -31.40
CA ILE A 129 -14.53 -1.83 -32.37
C ILE A 129 -13.59 -0.86 -31.64
N PRO A 130 -12.43 -0.51 -32.23
CA PRO A 130 -11.64 0.62 -31.74
C PRO A 130 -12.50 1.88 -31.67
N ASN A 131 -12.37 2.68 -30.60
CA ASN A 131 -13.17 3.87 -30.41
C ASN A 131 -12.74 4.98 -31.40
N PRO A 132 -13.60 5.37 -32.37
CA PRO A 132 -13.25 6.42 -33.32
C PRO A 132 -13.19 7.81 -32.69
N GLU A 133 -13.77 8.02 -31.50
CA GLU A 133 -13.85 9.31 -30.80
C GLU A 133 -12.84 9.44 -29.64
N GLN A 134 -11.88 8.52 -29.52
CA GLN A 134 -10.83 8.59 -28.51
C GLN A 134 -9.94 9.82 -28.72
N THR A 135 -9.80 10.67 -27.70
CA THR A 135 -9.01 11.90 -27.76
C THR A 135 -7.81 11.91 -26.81
N VAL A 136 -7.83 11.05 -25.79
CA VAL A 136 -6.77 10.85 -24.80
C VAL A 136 -6.29 9.40 -24.84
N PHE A 137 -4.98 9.21 -24.94
CA PHE A 137 -4.35 7.91 -25.15
C PHE A 137 -3.31 7.66 -24.06
N LEU A 138 -3.48 6.56 -23.33
CA LEU A 138 -2.45 5.96 -22.48
C LEU A 138 -1.98 4.65 -23.12
N ILE A 139 -0.78 4.67 -23.70
CA ILE A 139 -0.25 3.58 -24.53
C ILE A 139 0.83 2.84 -23.76
N GLU A 140 0.51 1.64 -23.28
CA GLU A 140 1.47 0.72 -22.67
C GLU A 140 2.45 0.16 -23.71
N LEU A 141 3.73 0.08 -23.34
CA LEU A 141 4.80 -0.43 -24.18
C LEU A 141 5.48 -1.65 -23.55
N ASP A 142 5.75 -2.63 -24.41
CA ASP A 142 6.54 -3.81 -24.07
C ASP A 142 7.87 -3.83 -24.80
N TYR A 143 8.91 -4.20 -24.06
CA TYR A 143 10.27 -4.37 -24.56
C TYR A 143 10.65 -5.83 -24.53
N ALA A 144 11.38 -6.28 -25.55
CA ALA A 144 11.78 -7.67 -25.67
C ALA A 144 12.73 -8.08 -24.53
N SER A 145 13.55 -7.14 -24.07
CA SER A 145 14.42 -7.29 -22.90
C SER A 145 13.68 -7.32 -21.56
N GLY A 146 12.45 -6.79 -21.51
CA GLY A 146 11.73 -6.51 -20.25
C GLY A 146 12.23 -5.27 -19.49
N GLU A 147 13.22 -4.53 -20.00
CA GLU A 147 13.82 -3.37 -19.30
C GLU A 147 13.52 -2.02 -19.94
N PRO A 148 12.42 -1.33 -19.56
CA PRO A 148 12.03 -0.08 -20.20
C PRO A 148 13.05 1.07 -20.00
N ILE A 149 13.76 1.11 -18.86
CA ILE A 149 14.68 2.21 -18.54
C ILE A 149 15.90 2.19 -19.48
N THR A 150 16.58 1.04 -19.58
CA THR A 150 17.78 0.91 -20.44
C THR A 150 17.41 0.76 -21.92
N ALA A 151 16.21 0.25 -22.22
CA ALA A 151 15.66 0.21 -23.57
C ALA A 151 15.61 1.60 -24.24
N LEU A 152 15.28 2.66 -23.48
CA LEU A 152 15.25 4.02 -24.05
C LEU A 152 16.64 4.47 -24.50
N LYS A 153 17.63 4.31 -23.62
CA LYS A 153 19.02 4.71 -23.88
C LYS A 153 19.61 3.95 -25.07
N SER A 154 19.16 2.71 -25.27
CA SER A 154 19.64 1.83 -26.33
C SER A 154 18.79 1.85 -27.59
N ALA A 155 17.70 2.64 -27.62
CA ALA A 155 16.74 2.70 -28.71
C ALA A 155 16.15 1.32 -29.08
N GLU A 156 15.91 0.46 -28.10
CA GLU A 156 15.22 -0.82 -28.32
C GLU A 156 13.79 -0.53 -28.85
N PRO A 157 13.37 -1.14 -29.97
CA PRO A 157 12.03 -0.98 -30.49
C PRO A 157 11.00 -1.67 -29.57
N PRO A 158 10.02 -0.95 -29.01
CA PRO A 158 8.94 -1.58 -28.25
C PRO A 158 7.86 -2.16 -29.17
N THR A 159 7.00 -2.99 -28.60
CA THR A 159 5.69 -3.33 -29.15
C THR A 159 4.56 -2.65 -28.35
N ILE A 160 3.36 -2.59 -28.94
CA ILE A 160 2.14 -2.09 -28.32
C ILE A 160 1.22 -3.30 -28.11
N PRO A 161 1.15 -3.89 -26.89
CA PRO A 161 0.45 -5.16 -26.66
C PRO A 161 -1.01 -5.17 -27.12
N VAL A 162 -1.73 -4.07 -26.85
CA VAL A 162 -3.15 -3.95 -27.24
C VAL A 162 -3.34 -3.87 -28.76
N ALA A 163 -2.38 -3.30 -29.50
CA ALA A 163 -2.42 -3.28 -30.96
C ALA A 163 -2.15 -4.65 -31.56
N VAL A 164 -1.23 -5.43 -30.98
CA VAL A 164 -1.00 -6.83 -31.35
C VAL A 164 -2.25 -7.67 -31.09
N THR A 165 -2.89 -7.48 -29.94
CA THR A 165 -4.16 -8.13 -29.58
C THR A 165 -5.25 -7.79 -30.60
N ALA A 166 -5.42 -6.52 -30.96
CA ALA A 166 -6.41 -6.10 -31.94
C ALA A 166 -6.14 -6.62 -33.36
N LEU A 167 -4.87 -6.66 -33.78
CA LEU A 167 -4.49 -7.27 -35.05
C LEU A 167 -4.80 -8.77 -35.07
N THR A 168 -4.52 -9.46 -33.96
CA THR A 168 -4.83 -10.89 -33.79
C THR A 168 -6.33 -11.12 -33.90
N ALA A 169 -7.14 -10.37 -33.16
CA ALA A 169 -8.60 -10.44 -33.20
C ALA A 169 -9.19 -10.14 -34.59
N ALA A 170 -8.51 -9.31 -35.40
CA ALA A 170 -8.92 -8.97 -36.76
C ALA A 170 -8.49 -9.99 -37.83
N THR A 171 -7.78 -11.06 -37.45
CA THR A 171 -7.28 -12.06 -38.41
C THR A 171 -8.45 -12.84 -39.03
N PRO A 172 -8.59 -12.86 -40.38
CA PRO A 172 -9.67 -13.59 -41.04
C PRO A 172 -9.57 -15.10 -40.79
N LEU A 173 -10.66 -15.71 -40.34
CA LEU A 173 -10.80 -17.16 -40.19
C LEU A 173 -11.55 -17.76 -41.38
N ASN A 174 -11.17 -18.96 -41.79
CA ASN A 174 -11.83 -19.77 -42.81
C ASN A 174 -11.95 -21.24 -42.34
N ALA A 175 -12.65 -22.08 -43.12
CA ALA A 175 -12.92 -23.46 -42.76
C ALA A 175 -11.66 -24.34 -42.57
N ASP A 176 -10.51 -23.92 -43.12
CA ASP A 176 -9.23 -24.64 -43.07
C ASP A 176 -8.23 -24.00 -42.09
N SER A 177 -8.66 -23.03 -41.28
CA SER A 177 -7.79 -22.32 -40.34
C SER A 177 -7.32 -23.25 -39.21
N ASP A 178 -6.04 -23.13 -38.84
CA ASP A 178 -5.45 -23.94 -37.77
C ASP A 178 -6.20 -23.74 -36.44
N PRO A 179 -6.50 -24.81 -35.68
CA PRO A 179 -7.21 -24.70 -34.40
C PRO A 179 -6.54 -23.77 -33.38
N GLY A 180 -5.21 -23.70 -33.37
CA GLY A 180 -4.46 -22.79 -32.51
C GLY A 180 -4.63 -21.32 -32.90
N LEU A 181 -4.67 -21.04 -34.22
CA LEU A 181 -5.01 -19.69 -34.72
C LEU A 181 -6.45 -19.31 -34.34
N ILE A 182 -7.41 -20.22 -34.51
CA ILE A 182 -8.81 -19.99 -34.13
C ILE A 182 -8.89 -19.62 -32.64
N ALA A 183 -8.22 -20.39 -31.77
CA ALA A 183 -8.19 -20.12 -30.34
C ALA A 183 -7.54 -18.77 -30.02
N ALA A 184 -6.44 -18.40 -30.68
CA ALA A 184 -5.79 -17.11 -30.50
C ALA A 184 -6.70 -15.92 -30.89
N VAL A 185 -7.39 -16.02 -32.03
CA VAL A 185 -8.36 -15.00 -32.47
C VAL A 185 -9.51 -14.86 -31.48
N GLN A 186 -10.06 -15.98 -31.00
CA GLN A 186 -11.16 -15.98 -30.03
C GLN A 186 -10.73 -15.36 -28.70
N THR A 187 -9.58 -15.75 -28.15
CA THR A 187 -9.02 -15.16 -26.92
C THR A 187 -8.76 -13.68 -27.08
N ALA A 188 -8.15 -13.24 -28.19
CA ALA A 188 -7.91 -11.83 -28.45
C ALA A 188 -9.22 -11.03 -28.55
N GLY A 189 -10.25 -11.59 -29.22
CA GLY A 189 -11.58 -11.01 -29.29
C GLY A 189 -12.25 -10.87 -27.92
N ALA A 190 -12.14 -11.89 -27.07
CA ALA A 190 -12.63 -11.85 -25.69
C ALA A 190 -11.92 -10.77 -24.86
N THR A 191 -10.58 -10.69 -24.95
CA THR A 191 -9.79 -9.65 -24.27
C THR A 191 -10.22 -8.24 -24.67
N LEU A 192 -10.46 -7.99 -25.96
CA LEU A 192 -10.95 -6.68 -26.42
C LEU A 192 -12.37 -6.39 -25.93
N PHE A 193 -13.22 -7.41 -25.88
CA PHE A 193 -14.57 -7.28 -25.34
C PHE A 193 -14.57 -6.93 -23.86
N ASP A 194 -13.71 -7.59 -23.08
CA ASP A 194 -13.52 -7.26 -21.67
C ASP A 194 -12.95 -5.85 -21.49
N LEU A 195 -11.99 -5.45 -22.32
CA LEU A 195 -11.44 -4.09 -22.30
C LEU A 195 -12.47 -3.01 -22.63
N ALA A 196 -13.43 -3.31 -23.52
CA ALA A 196 -14.51 -2.39 -23.86
C ALA A 196 -15.59 -2.28 -22.76
N ARG A 197 -15.73 -3.32 -21.91
CA ARG A 197 -16.65 -3.28 -20.75
C ARG A 197 -16.00 -2.73 -19.49
N ASN A 198 -14.72 -3.05 -19.31
CA ASN A 198 -13.92 -2.74 -18.14
C ASN A 198 -12.63 -2.04 -18.60
N PRO A 199 -12.71 -0.76 -18.97
CA PRO A 199 -11.53 -0.03 -19.42
C PRO A 199 -10.43 -0.02 -18.35
N ARG A 200 -9.16 0.02 -18.78
CA ARG A 200 -8.02 0.07 -17.83
C ARG A 200 -7.91 1.43 -17.14
N TYR A 201 -8.40 2.47 -17.80
CA TYR A 201 -8.40 3.85 -17.33
C TYR A 201 -9.58 4.60 -17.96
N GLU A 202 -9.96 5.72 -17.35
CA GLU A 202 -10.84 6.73 -17.95
C GLU A 202 -10.07 8.06 -18.08
N ALA A 203 -10.55 8.95 -18.95
CA ALA A 203 -10.05 10.32 -19.02
C ALA A 203 -11.15 11.28 -18.55
N SER A 204 -10.80 12.25 -17.71
CA SER A 204 -11.73 13.24 -17.14
C SER A 204 -11.10 14.63 -17.08
N VAL A 205 -11.91 15.63 -16.74
CA VAL A 205 -11.47 17.01 -16.56
C VAL A 205 -11.65 17.41 -15.10
N VAL A 206 -10.59 17.90 -14.46
CA VAL A 206 -10.64 18.52 -13.14
C VAL A 206 -10.59 20.04 -13.32
N ASN A 207 -11.63 20.74 -12.87
CA ASN A 207 -11.67 22.19 -12.93
C ASN A 207 -11.01 22.78 -11.68
N LEU A 208 -10.10 23.74 -11.89
CA LEU A 208 -9.32 24.36 -10.83
C LEU A 208 -9.90 25.72 -10.43
N ASN A 209 -9.60 26.14 -9.20
CA ASN A 209 -10.08 27.40 -8.62
C ASN A 209 -9.61 28.66 -9.39
N ASP A 210 -8.51 28.54 -10.14
CA ASP A 210 -7.94 29.63 -10.94
C ASP A 210 -8.59 29.79 -12.33
N GLY A 211 -9.58 28.95 -12.65
CA GLY A 211 -10.29 28.95 -13.93
C GLY A 211 -9.61 28.14 -15.03
N THR A 212 -8.52 27.43 -14.72
CA THR A 212 -7.89 26.45 -15.62
C THR A 212 -8.40 25.03 -15.34
N SER A 213 -7.94 24.06 -16.13
CA SER A 213 -8.31 22.65 -15.97
C SER A 213 -7.07 21.74 -15.95
N LEU A 214 -7.24 20.54 -15.39
CA LEU A 214 -6.39 19.38 -15.66
C LEU A 214 -7.14 18.41 -16.55
N ILE A 215 -6.48 17.84 -17.57
CA ILE A 215 -6.93 16.59 -18.18
C ILE A 215 -6.32 15.46 -17.35
N ARG A 216 -7.17 14.66 -16.72
CA ARG A 216 -6.80 13.59 -15.82
C ARG A 216 -7.00 12.24 -16.48
N ILE A 217 -5.99 11.39 -16.43
CA ILE A 217 -6.10 9.96 -16.75
C ILE A 217 -6.19 9.20 -15.43
N ASN A 218 -7.33 8.57 -15.18
CA ASN A 218 -7.65 7.82 -13.96
C ASN A 218 -7.50 6.32 -14.20
N PRO A 219 -6.48 5.65 -13.63
CA PRO A 219 -6.43 4.20 -13.63
C PRO A 219 -7.66 3.61 -12.92
N LEU A 220 -8.33 2.65 -13.56
CA LEU A 220 -9.46 1.90 -12.98
C LEU A 220 -9.02 0.58 -12.34
N LYS A 221 -7.78 0.18 -12.66
CA LYS A 221 -6.97 -0.85 -12.03
C LYS A 221 -5.53 -0.32 -11.90
N PRO A 222 -4.72 -0.82 -10.96
CA PRO A 222 -3.30 -0.48 -10.93
C PRO A 222 -2.67 -0.72 -12.31
N LEU A 223 -1.87 0.25 -12.77
CA LEU A 223 -1.07 0.10 -13.99
C LEU A 223 -0.05 -1.01 -13.80
N ASP A 224 0.30 -1.70 -14.90
CA ASP A 224 1.30 -2.75 -14.86
C ASP A 224 2.66 -2.14 -14.42
N PRO A 225 3.31 -2.69 -13.38
CA PRO A 225 4.57 -2.16 -12.86
C PRO A 225 5.73 -2.43 -13.82
N ARG A 226 6.79 -1.62 -13.74
CA ARG A 226 7.98 -1.73 -14.63
C ARG A 226 7.62 -1.66 -16.12
N LYS A 227 6.62 -0.86 -16.50
CA LYS A 227 6.23 -0.61 -17.90
C LYS A 227 6.40 0.85 -18.26
N ARG A 228 6.76 1.12 -19.52
CA ARG A 228 6.70 2.49 -20.07
C ARG A 228 5.33 2.72 -20.67
N TYR A 229 4.76 3.88 -20.37
CA TYR A 229 3.55 4.38 -21.00
C TYR A 229 3.87 5.63 -21.80
N VAL A 230 3.28 5.76 -22.98
CA VAL A 230 3.24 7.01 -23.76
C VAL A 230 1.85 7.60 -23.61
N VAL A 231 1.79 8.83 -23.10
CA VAL A 231 0.59 9.66 -23.09
C VAL A 231 0.55 10.46 -24.39
N ALA A 232 -0.60 10.49 -25.05
CA ALA A 232 -0.86 11.42 -26.15
C ALA A 232 -2.27 12.02 -26.00
N ILE A 233 -2.38 13.33 -26.19
CA ILE A 233 -3.67 14.05 -26.23
C ILE A 233 -3.78 14.72 -27.59
N THR A 234 -4.92 14.55 -28.24
CA THR A 234 -5.17 15.10 -29.58
C THR A 234 -5.77 16.51 -29.51
N LYS A 235 -5.62 17.25 -30.60
CA LYS A 235 -6.27 18.56 -30.84
C LYS A 235 -7.78 18.44 -31.01
N GLU A 236 -8.35 17.23 -31.06
CA GLU A 236 -9.80 17.02 -31.11
C GLU A 236 -10.51 17.41 -29.80
N VAL A 237 -9.78 17.45 -28.67
CA VAL A 237 -10.25 18.04 -27.42
C VAL A 237 -10.57 19.52 -27.62
N LYS A 238 -11.64 20.02 -27.00
CA LYS A 238 -12.08 21.41 -27.09
C LYS A 238 -12.00 22.13 -25.76
N ASP A 239 -11.89 23.44 -25.82
CA ASP A 239 -12.12 24.32 -24.69
C ASP A 239 -13.61 24.58 -24.47
N THR A 240 -13.94 25.19 -23.33
CA THR A 240 -15.31 25.57 -22.98
C THR A 240 -15.97 26.58 -23.93
N SER A 241 -15.20 27.19 -24.84
CA SER A 241 -15.70 28.06 -25.91
C SER A 241 -15.94 27.30 -27.23
N GLY A 242 -15.71 25.98 -27.25
CA GLY A 242 -15.89 25.10 -28.40
C GLY A 242 -14.73 25.13 -29.40
N HIS A 243 -13.61 25.78 -29.10
CA HIS A 243 -12.42 25.75 -29.94
C HIS A 243 -11.57 24.52 -29.65
N HIS A 244 -11.03 23.91 -30.70
CA HIS A 244 -10.00 22.88 -30.57
C HIS A 244 -8.79 23.41 -29.80
N ILE A 245 -8.27 22.59 -28.89
CA ILE A 245 -6.99 22.89 -28.24
C ILE A 245 -5.86 22.86 -29.25
N THR A 246 -4.73 23.46 -28.89
CA THR A 246 -3.51 23.42 -29.71
C THR A 246 -2.34 22.88 -28.89
N ALA A 247 -1.20 22.64 -29.54
CA ALA A 247 0.05 22.35 -28.84
C ALA A 247 0.63 23.63 -28.23
N SER A 248 1.34 23.50 -27.10
CA SER A 248 2.01 24.65 -26.48
C SER A 248 3.05 25.25 -27.44
N PRO A 249 3.37 26.56 -27.33
CA PRO A 249 4.39 27.18 -28.18
C PRO A 249 5.75 26.46 -28.12
N ALA A 250 6.16 26.00 -26.93
CA ALA A 250 7.41 25.27 -26.77
C ALA A 250 7.35 23.87 -27.40
N TYR A 251 6.23 23.16 -27.29
CA TYR A 251 6.06 21.86 -27.93
C TYR A 251 6.05 22.00 -29.47
N GLN A 252 5.33 22.98 -30.02
CA GLN A 252 5.32 23.26 -31.46
C GLN A 252 6.72 23.53 -32.03
N ASN A 253 7.55 24.28 -31.30
CA ASN A 253 8.94 24.52 -31.72
C ASN A 253 9.78 23.24 -31.74
N LEU A 254 9.47 22.27 -30.88
CA LEU A 254 10.17 21.00 -30.82
C LEU A 254 9.68 20.02 -31.90
N THR A 255 8.45 20.15 -32.37
CA THR A 255 7.84 19.26 -33.38
C THR A 255 7.79 19.87 -34.78
N GLN A 256 8.25 21.11 -34.94
CA GLN A 256 8.26 21.77 -36.25
C GLN A 256 9.10 20.99 -37.26
N VAL A 257 8.46 20.59 -38.36
CA VAL A 257 9.11 20.08 -39.56
C VAL A 257 9.23 21.22 -40.58
N LEU A 258 10.43 21.42 -41.10
CA LEU A 258 10.72 22.34 -42.20
C LEU A 258 10.83 21.55 -43.50
N ASP A 259 10.43 22.18 -44.61
CA ASP A 259 10.54 21.61 -45.95
C ASP A 259 9.81 20.25 -46.06
N GLU A 260 8.72 20.08 -45.30
CA GLU A 260 7.91 18.86 -45.22
C GLU A 260 7.44 18.39 -46.60
N GLY A 261 7.55 17.08 -46.85
CA GLY A 261 7.19 16.49 -48.15
C GLY A 261 8.21 16.75 -49.26
N THR A 262 9.41 17.26 -48.95
CA THR A 262 10.51 17.44 -49.90
C THR A 262 11.72 16.58 -49.53
N GLU A 263 12.68 16.42 -50.46
CA GLU A 263 13.95 15.72 -50.19
C GLU A 263 14.80 16.39 -49.08
N ASN A 264 14.46 17.61 -48.66
CA ASN A 264 15.16 18.39 -47.63
C ASN A 264 14.41 18.42 -46.27
N GLU A 265 13.39 17.59 -46.10
CA GLU A 265 12.60 17.52 -44.87
C GLU A 265 13.51 17.35 -43.64
N ARG A 266 13.36 18.25 -42.68
CA ARG A 266 14.20 18.28 -41.47
C ARG A 266 13.45 18.92 -40.32
N LEU A 267 13.88 18.62 -39.10
CA LEU A 267 13.36 19.31 -37.91
C LEU A 267 13.87 20.76 -37.85
N GLY A 268 12.99 21.66 -37.45
CA GLY A 268 13.32 23.06 -37.18
C GLY A 268 14.30 23.20 -36.01
N PRO A 269 15.08 24.30 -35.94
CA PRO A 269 16.00 24.52 -34.84
C PRO A 269 15.22 24.73 -33.52
N PRO A 270 15.48 23.95 -32.45
CA PRO A 270 14.66 23.95 -31.23
C PRO A 270 14.87 25.17 -30.32
N GLY A 271 15.40 26.29 -30.83
CA GLY A 271 15.75 27.50 -30.07
C GLY A 271 16.98 27.36 -29.16
N SER A 272 17.32 26.14 -28.74
CA SER A 272 18.54 25.81 -27.97
C SER A 272 19.06 24.43 -28.36
N SER A 273 20.37 24.29 -28.61
CA SER A 273 21.00 22.99 -28.92
C SER A 273 20.82 21.94 -27.83
N LYS A 274 20.57 22.38 -26.59
CA LYS A 274 20.35 21.51 -25.42
C LYS A 274 19.01 20.76 -25.48
N LEU A 275 18.08 21.25 -26.31
CA LEU A 275 16.78 20.61 -26.52
C LEU A 275 16.79 19.59 -27.68
N ILE A 276 17.91 19.42 -28.40
CA ILE A 276 18.02 18.45 -29.50
C ILE A 276 17.70 17.00 -29.05
N PRO A 277 18.17 16.50 -27.89
CA PRO A 277 17.80 15.17 -27.42
C PRO A 277 16.29 15.01 -27.20
N LEU A 278 15.64 16.03 -26.60
CA LEU A 278 14.20 16.03 -26.36
C LEU A 278 13.42 16.14 -27.67
N GLN A 279 13.82 17.02 -28.59
CA GLN A 279 13.26 17.12 -29.93
C GLN A 279 13.37 15.76 -30.66
N THR A 280 14.53 15.09 -30.56
CA THR A 280 14.71 13.75 -31.14
C THR A 280 13.75 12.75 -30.50
N LEU A 281 13.62 12.75 -29.17
CA LEU A 281 12.73 11.85 -28.44
C LEU A 281 11.26 12.03 -28.84
N ILE A 282 10.78 13.27 -28.94
CA ILE A 282 9.40 13.56 -29.35
C ILE A 282 9.16 13.01 -30.77
N ASN A 283 10.01 13.40 -31.72
CA ASN A 283 9.78 13.15 -33.15
C ASN A 283 10.19 11.74 -33.62
N ARG A 284 11.02 11.02 -32.85
CA ARG A 284 11.48 9.66 -33.21
C ARG A 284 10.91 8.56 -32.33
N PHE A 285 10.29 8.91 -31.21
CA PHE A 285 9.75 7.92 -30.27
C PHE A 285 8.31 8.24 -29.86
N TRP A 286 8.04 9.36 -29.17
CA TRP A 286 6.71 9.60 -28.59
C TRP A 286 5.60 9.75 -29.63
N GLU A 287 5.71 10.69 -30.57
CA GLU A 287 4.68 10.88 -31.60
C GLU A 287 4.59 9.69 -32.57
N PRO A 288 5.71 9.05 -33.01
CA PRO A 288 5.61 7.84 -33.82
C PRO A 288 4.92 6.67 -33.13
N ILE A 289 5.05 6.50 -31.80
CA ILE A 289 4.31 5.50 -31.04
C ILE A 289 2.81 5.82 -31.03
N ALA A 290 2.43 7.08 -30.77
CA ALA A 290 1.05 7.52 -30.85
C ALA A 290 0.45 7.31 -32.26
N ALA A 291 1.17 7.70 -33.31
CA ALA A 291 0.75 7.51 -34.69
C ALA A 291 0.62 6.02 -35.08
N LYS A 292 1.48 5.14 -34.56
CA LYS A 292 1.33 3.68 -34.70
C LYS A 292 0.03 3.20 -34.04
N TYR A 293 -0.28 3.70 -32.85
CA TYR A 293 -1.54 3.38 -32.16
C TYR A 293 -2.76 3.89 -32.92
N PHE A 294 -2.73 5.12 -33.47
CA PHE A 294 -3.84 5.74 -34.22
C PHE A 294 -4.30 4.90 -35.41
N ARG A 295 -3.47 3.98 -35.92
CA ARG A 295 -3.89 2.99 -36.92
C ARG A 295 -5.11 2.17 -36.47
N LEU A 296 -5.30 1.95 -35.16
CA LEU A 296 -6.47 1.26 -34.60
C LEU A 296 -7.76 2.08 -34.80
N PRO A 297 -7.96 3.27 -34.20
CA PRO A 297 -9.17 4.05 -34.42
C PRO A 297 -9.36 4.43 -35.90
N ASN A 298 -8.27 4.64 -36.66
CA ASN A 298 -8.35 4.97 -38.09
C ASN A 298 -8.97 3.87 -38.96
N GLN A 299 -8.97 2.60 -38.52
CA GLN A 299 -9.70 1.50 -39.19
C GLN A 299 -11.21 1.78 -39.25
N VAL A 300 -11.74 2.49 -38.26
CA VAL A 300 -13.16 2.81 -38.13
C VAL A 300 -13.45 4.23 -38.65
N ARG A 301 -12.62 5.20 -38.29
CA ARG A 301 -12.83 6.64 -38.58
C ARG A 301 -13.10 6.92 -40.06
N THR A 302 -12.30 6.35 -40.96
CA THR A 302 -12.46 6.55 -42.41
C THR A 302 -13.83 6.08 -42.90
N GLY A 303 -14.32 4.93 -42.39
CA GLY A 303 -15.64 4.39 -42.73
C GLY A 303 -16.79 5.22 -42.17
N MET A 304 -16.54 6.03 -41.14
CA MET A 304 -17.51 6.96 -40.54
C MET A 304 -17.41 8.39 -41.10
N GLY A 305 -16.54 8.63 -42.08
CA GLY A 305 -16.32 9.97 -42.63
C GLY A 305 -15.53 10.91 -41.72
N LEU A 306 -14.90 10.40 -40.66
CA LEU A 306 -14.01 11.15 -39.79
C LEU A 306 -12.59 11.18 -40.38
N PRO A 307 -11.85 12.30 -40.29
CA PRO A 307 -10.45 12.37 -40.71
C PRO A 307 -9.58 11.36 -39.95
N ALA A 308 -8.57 10.81 -40.60
CA ALA A 308 -7.61 9.93 -39.94
C ALA A 308 -6.69 10.73 -39.01
N LEU A 309 -6.51 10.25 -37.77
CA LEU A 309 -5.57 10.83 -36.81
C LEU A 309 -4.12 10.55 -37.24
N ASN A 310 -3.28 11.57 -37.17
CA ASN A 310 -1.85 11.52 -37.49
C ASN A 310 -1.02 12.38 -36.50
N GLN A 311 0.28 12.52 -36.73
CA GLN A 311 1.16 13.26 -35.80
C GLN A 311 0.79 14.75 -35.68
N GLU A 312 0.28 15.38 -36.74
CA GLU A 312 -0.15 16.77 -36.71
C GLU A 312 -1.37 16.99 -35.79
N ASP A 313 -2.12 15.93 -35.49
CA ASP A 313 -3.28 16.01 -34.59
C ASP A 313 -2.88 15.95 -33.11
N ILE A 314 -1.60 15.77 -32.77
CA ILE A 314 -1.13 15.67 -31.39
C ILE A 314 -0.97 17.08 -30.79
N ALA A 315 -1.61 17.31 -29.63
CA ALA A 315 -1.44 18.52 -28.83
C ALA A 315 -0.27 18.39 -27.84
N ILE A 316 -0.06 17.19 -27.31
CA ILE A 316 1.07 16.84 -26.45
C ILE A 316 1.30 15.33 -26.50
N SER A 317 2.56 14.92 -26.42
CA SER A 317 2.96 13.55 -26.11
C SER A 317 4.14 13.53 -25.15
N TYR A 318 4.16 12.58 -24.22
CA TYR A 318 5.33 12.30 -23.39
C TYR A 318 5.28 10.86 -22.87
N SER A 319 6.36 10.38 -22.27
CA SER A 319 6.36 9.07 -21.60
C SER A 319 6.72 9.15 -20.12
N PHE A 320 6.26 8.16 -19.38
CA PHE A 320 6.70 7.85 -18.02
C PHE A 320 6.82 6.33 -17.88
N THR A 321 7.61 5.90 -16.90
CA THR A 321 7.78 4.47 -16.60
C THR A 321 7.31 4.20 -15.17
N THR A 322 6.45 3.21 -14.98
CA THR A 322 5.90 2.84 -13.65
C THR A 322 6.97 2.21 -12.77
N SER A 323 6.90 2.51 -11.47
CA SER A 323 7.76 1.89 -10.47
C SER A 323 7.49 0.38 -10.36
N ASN A 324 8.48 -0.34 -9.84
CA ASN A 324 8.35 -1.74 -9.47
C ASN A 324 8.60 -1.96 -7.96
N ASP A 325 8.54 -0.88 -7.16
CA ASP A 325 8.86 -0.89 -5.74
C ASP A 325 7.92 -1.75 -4.89
N LYS A 326 6.77 -2.18 -5.42
CA LYS A 326 5.94 -3.19 -4.75
C LYS A 326 6.72 -4.50 -4.48
N LYS A 327 7.74 -4.81 -5.29
CA LYS A 327 8.60 -5.98 -5.09
C LYS A 327 9.51 -5.88 -3.87
N VAL A 328 9.72 -4.70 -3.28
CA VAL A 328 10.64 -4.53 -2.14
C VAL A 328 10.29 -5.48 -0.99
N LEU A 329 9.01 -5.56 -0.61
CA LEU A 329 8.56 -6.45 0.46
C LEU A 329 8.78 -7.93 0.13
N GLY A 330 8.45 -8.34 -1.11
CA GLY A 330 8.71 -9.70 -1.60
C GLY A 330 10.19 -10.06 -1.65
N TYR A 331 11.05 -9.13 -2.06
CA TYR A 331 12.50 -9.33 -2.08
C TYR A 331 13.13 -9.32 -0.69
N MET A 332 12.58 -8.56 0.25
CA MET A 332 13.00 -8.64 1.65
C MET A 332 12.66 -10.02 2.23
N ALA A 333 11.45 -10.52 1.94
CA ALA A 333 10.94 -11.81 2.39
C ALA A 333 11.68 -13.01 1.76
N GLU A 334 11.92 -12.94 0.45
CA GLU A 334 12.53 -13.99 -0.36
C GLU A 334 13.64 -13.40 -1.26
N PRO A 335 14.82 -13.05 -0.69
CA PRO A 335 15.90 -12.42 -1.46
C PRO A 335 16.39 -13.24 -2.65
N ASP A 336 16.17 -14.56 -2.65
CA ASP A 336 16.38 -15.48 -3.78
C ASP A 336 15.80 -14.92 -5.09
N THR A 337 14.57 -14.40 -5.02
CA THR A 337 13.84 -13.86 -6.18
C THR A 337 14.45 -12.57 -6.71
N TRP A 338 15.08 -11.74 -5.86
CA TRP A 338 15.81 -10.56 -6.31
C TRP A 338 17.05 -10.93 -7.12
N PHE A 339 17.83 -11.92 -6.65
CA PHE A 339 18.99 -12.40 -7.39
C PHE A 339 18.58 -13.04 -8.72
N HIS A 340 17.51 -13.84 -8.71
CA HIS A 340 16.93 -14.40 -9.92
C HIS A 340 16.58 -13.31 -10.95
N ASP A 341 15.78 -12.32 -10.54
CA ASP A 341 15.31 -11.26 -11.43
C ASP A 341 16.47 -10.38 -11.93
N THR A 342 17.48 -10.16 -11.09
CA THR A 342 18.70 -9.42 -11.45
C THR A 342 19.51 -10.17 -12.50
N LEU A 343 19.70 -11.49 -12.33
CA LEU A 343 20.36 -12.34 -13.32
C LEU A 343 19.60 -12.37 -14.64
N ARG A 344 18.28 -12.58 -14.59
CA ARG A 344 17.42 -12.57 -15.78
C ARG A 344 17.50 -11.24 -16.52
N THR A 345 17.46 -10.13 -15.80
CA THR A 345 17.62 -8.76 -16.34
C THR A 345 18.98 -8.57 -17.00
N ALA A 346 20.07 -9.03 -16.37
CA ALA A 346 21.41 -8.93 -16.94
C ALA A 346 21.54 -9.73 -18.25
N VAL A 347 21.01 -10.95 -18.28
CA VAL A 347 21.02 -11.80 -19.48
C VAL A 347 20.16 -11.19 -20.59
N SER A 348 18.96 -10.72 -20.28
CA SER A 348 18.06 -10.14 -21.29
C SER A 348 18.62 -8.85 -21.90
N THR A 349 19.24 -7.99 -21.10
CA THR A 349 19.83 -6.72 -21.58
C THR A 349 21.12 -6.94 -22.38
N ALA A 350 21.94 -7.93 -22.02
CA ALA A 350 23.09 -8.34 -22.81
C ALA A 350 22.65 -8.94 -24.16
N ALA A 351 21.66 -9.84 -24.15
CA ALA A 351 21.11 -10.47 -25.35
C ALA A 351 20.46 -9.45 -26.29
N ARG A 352 19.70 -8.49 -25.75
CA ARG A 352 19.16 -7.35 -26.50
C ARG A 352 20.28 -6.57 -27.21
N THR A 353 21.35 -6.25 -26.50
CA THR A 353 22.49 -5.51 -27.06
C THR A 353 23.12 -6.29 -28.22
N ALA A 354 23.33 -7.60 -28.04
CA ALA A 354 23.85 -8.47 -29.09
C ALA A 354 22.91 -8.58 -30.30
N ALA A 355 21.59 -8.70 -30.07
CA ALA A 355 20.59 -8.77 -31.14
C ALA A 355 20.60 -7.51 -32.01
N MET A 356 20.62 -6.33 -31.38
CA MET A 356 20.65 -5.05 -32.08
C MET A 356 21.97 -4.85 -32.84
N ALA A 357 23.10 -5.22 -32.25
CA ALA A 357 24.40 -5.22 -32.93
C ALA A 357 24.43 -6.20 -34.13
N GLY A 358 23.68 -7.30 -34.04
CA GLY A 358 23.45 -8.27 -35.11
C GLY A 358 22.47 -7.82 -36.19
N GLY A 359 21.88 -6.62 -36.08
CA GLY A 359 20.97 -6.04 -37.07
C GLY A 359 19.48 -6.27 -36.83
N ALA A 360 19.07 -6.81 -35.68
CA ALA A 360 17.66 -6.86 -35.30
C ALA A 360 17.11 -5.43 -35.12
N THR A 361 15.98 -5.12 -35.75
CA THR A 361 15.39 -3.76 -35.78
C THR A 361 13.94 -3.72 -35.31
N ASP A 362 13.38 -4.85 -34.90
CA ASP A 362 12.00 -4.99 -34.41
C ASP A 362 11.94 -5.78 -33.10
N TYR A 363 10.78 -5.73 -32.45
CA TYR A 363 10.53 -6.41 -31.18
C TYR A 363 10.70 -7.93 -31.31
N ASP A 364 10.10 -8.55 -32.32
CA ASP A 364 10.07 -10.02 -32.46
C ASP A 364 11.47 -10.61 -32.70
N GLY A 365 12.28 -9.96 -33.54
CA GLY A 365 13.66 -10.38 -33.80
C GLY A 365 14.53 -10.29 -32.57
N ILE A 366 14.37 -9.24 -31.75
CA ILE A 366 15.09 -9.10 -30.48
C ILE A 366 14.57 -10.11 -29.46
N LYS A 367 13.26 -10.28 -29.36
CA LYS A 367 12.60 -11.20 -28.41
C LYS A 367 13.04 -12.64 -28.63
N ALA A 368 13.15 -13.08 -29.88
CA ALA A 368 13.65 -14.41 -30.20
C ALA A 368 15.10 -14.63 -29.71
N VAL A 369 15.97 -13.62 -29.82
CA VAL A 369 17.35 -13.72 -29.31
C VAL A 369 17.39 -13.72 -27.79
N VAL A 370 16.60 -12.84 -27.15
CA VAL A 370 16.49 -12.77 -25.68
C VAL A 370 15.98 -14.08 -25.11
N ASP A 371 14.91 -14.64 -25.66
CA ASP A 371 14.31 -15.89 -25.17
C ASP A 371 15.28 -17.07 -25.31
N ASN A 372 16.00 -17.15 -26.44
CA ASN A 372 17.03 -18.18 -26.64
C ASN A 372 18.20 -18.00 -25.66
N ALA A 373 18.63 -16.76 -25.41
CA ALA A 373 19.69 -16.48 -24.45
C ALA A 373 19.29 -16.90 -23.03
N ILE A 374 18.07 -16.56 -22.60
CA ILE A 374 17.55 -16.98 -21.29
C ILE A 374 17.49 -18.50 -21.22
N ALA A 375 16.88 -19.17 -22.21
CA ALA A 375 16.72 -20.62 -22.20
C ALA A 375 18.03 -21.42 -22.19
N SER A 376 19.12 -20.85 -22.74
CA SER A 376 20.43 -21.51 -22.84
C SER A 376 21.46 -21.04 -21.82
N TRP A 377 21.15 -20.02 -21.01
CA TRP A 377 22.06 -19.52 -19.98
C TRP A 377 22.16 -20.50 -18.80
N PRO A 378 23.32 -20.67 -18.13
CA PRO A 378 24.60 -20.03 -18.41
C PRO A 378 25.42 -20.72 -19.52
N ASP A 379 26.18 -19.95 -20.29
CA ASP A 379 27.15 -20.48 -21.26
C ASP A 379 28.38 -21.12 -20.58
N ALA A 380 29.23 -21.82 -21.32
CA ALA A 380 30.35 -22.58 -20.76
C ALA A 380 31.36 -21.72 -19.98
N ASP A 381 31.61 -20.48 -20.42
CA ASP A 381 32.53 -19.57 -19.75
C ASP A 381 31.91 -19.04 -18.44
N THR A 382 30.62 -18.73 -18.46
CA THR A 382 29.86 -18.35 -17.26
C THR A 382 29.79 -19.51 -16.27
N GLN A 383 29.57 -20.74 -16.73
CA GLN A 383 29.62 -21.95 -15.89
C GLN A 383 30.98 -22.10 -15.20
N ALA A 384 32.08 -21.90 -15.93
CA ALA A 384 33.43 -21.94 -15.38
C ALA A 384 33.67 -20.82 -14.34
N ALA A 385 33.13 -19.61 -14.59
CA ALA A 385 33.24 -18.49 -13.66
C ALA A 385 32.41 -18.69 -12.38
N LEU A 386 31.23 -19.30 -12.48
CA LEU A 386 30.37 -19.62 -11.35
C LEU A 386 30.91 -20.78 -10.49
N GLY A 387 31.73 -21.66 -11.08
CA GLY A 387 32.45 -22.71 -10.37
C GLY A 387 31.55 -23.60 -9.52
N ASP A 388 31.84 -23.67 -8.22
CA ASP A 388 31.13 -24.53 -7.27
C ASP A 388 29.64 -24.21 -7.14
N ALA A 389 29.25 -22.94 -7.29
CA ALA A 389 27.84 -22.53 -7.24
C ALA A 389 27.04 -23.17 -8.38
N TYR A 390 27.61 -23.17 -9.59
CA TYR A 390 26.99 -23.85 -10.73
C TYR A 390 27.04 -25.37 -10.59
N ALA A 391 28.16 -25.94 -10.14
CA ALA A 391 28.29 -27.39 -9.93
C ALA A 391 27.23 -27.91 -8.93
N PHE A 392 26.96 -27.15 -7.86
CA PHE A 392 25.87 -27.44 -6.93
C PHE A 392 24.51 -27.44 -7.63
N CYS A 393 24.16 -26.37 -8.36
CA CYS A 393 22.86 -26.30 -9.05
C CYS A 393 22.67 -27.38 -10.12
N ALA A 394 23.73 -27.67 -10.89
CA ALA A 394 23.71 -28.75 -11.86
C ALA A 394 23.45 -30.12 -11.20
N SER A 395 23.97 -30.36 -9.99
CA SER A 395 23.68 -31.58 -9.21
C SER A 395 22.21 -31.70 -8.80
N GLN A 396 21.47 -30.58 -8.72
CA GLN A 396 20.04 -30.54 -8.45
C GLN A 396 19.19 -30.60 -9.74
N GLY A 397 19.82 -30.79 -10.90
CA GLY A 397 19.14 -30.80 -12.21
C GLY A 397 18.88 -29.41 -12.80
N ALA A 398 19.31 -28.33 -12.13
CA ALA A 398 19.18 -26.96 -12.59
C ALA A 398 20.39 -26.54 -13.46
N THR A 399 20.44 -27.04 -14.69
CA THR A 399 21.61 -26.89 -15.59
C THR A 399 21.55 -25.69 -16.53
N ALA A 400 20.36 -25.21 -16.89
CA ALA A 400 20.18 -24.04 -17.76
C ALA A 400 18.82 -23.37 -17.52
N GLY A 401 18.62 -22.19 -18.09
CA GLY A 401 17.36 -21.46 -18.09
C GLY A 401 16.94 -20.92 -16.73
N GLU A 402 15.63 -20.69 -16.60
CA GLU A 402 14.98 -20.30 -15.35
C GLU A 402 15.34 -21.22 -14.18
N PRO A 403 15.40 -22.56 -14.31
CA PRO A 403 15.84 -23.42 -13.20
C PRO A 403 17.26 -23.09 -12.70
N ALA A 404 18.21 -22.83 -13.60
CA ALA A 404 19.58 -22.47 -13.22
C ALA A 404 19.63 -21.08 -12.56
N MET A 405 18.93 -20.09 -13.12
CA MET A 405 18.83 -18.74 -12.53
C MET A 405 18.23 -18.78 -11.14
N GLY A 406 17.16 -19.56 -10.94
CA GLY A 406 16.48 -19.68 -9.65
C GLY A 406 17.39 -20.33 -8.61
N CYS A 407 18.02 -21.45 -8.95
CA CYS A 407 18.94 -22.12 -8.04
C CYS A 407 20.15 -21.24 -7.67
N LEU A 408 20.76 -20.56 -8.65
CA LEU A 408 21.88 -19.64 -8.39
C LEU A 408 21.45 -18.46 -7.54
N GLY A 409 20.22 -17.95 -7.74
CA GLY A 409 19.63 -16.92 -6.89
C GLY A 409 19.60 -17.35 -5.42
N SER A 410 19.10 -18.55 -5.13
CA SER A 410 19.12 -19.11 -3.77
C SER A 410 20.53 -19.33 -3.22
N VAL A 411 21.48 -19.81 -4.04
CA VAL A 411 22.87 -20.00 -3.62
C VAL A 411 23.51 -18.66 -3.21
N PHE A 412 23.33 -17.62 -4.04
CA PHE A 412 23.90 -16.31 -3.75
C PHE A 412 23.25 -15.66 -2.53
N SER A 413 21.92 -15.68 -2.44
CA SER A 413 21.22 -15.15 -1.27
C SER A 413 21.73 -15.78 0.02
N ARG A 414 21.77 -17.11 0.09
CA ARG A 414 22.23 -17.84 1.28
C ARG A 414 23.69 -17.56 1.61
N SER A 415 24.54 -17.35 0.60
CA SER A 415 25.94 -16.94 0.83
C SER A 415 26.02 -15.61 1.58
N PHE A 416 25.25 -14.60 1.15
CA PHE A 416 25.22 -13.29 1.80
C PHE A 416 24.48 -13.32 3.16
N GLU A 417 23.49 -14.18 3.33
CA GLU A 417 22.87 -14.42 4.64
C GLU A 417 23.86 -15.03 5.64
N ASN A 418 24.66 -16.02 5.22
CA ASN A 418 25.67 -16.67 6.07
C ASN A 418 26.77 -15.70 6.53
N THR A 419 27.03 -14.64 5.78
CA THR A 419 27.95 -13.55 6.19
C THR A 419 27.28 -12.48 7.06
N GLY A 420 25.95 -12.54 7.23
CA GLY A 420 25.15 -11.55 7.94
C GLY A 420 24.88 -10.26 7.15
N LEU A 421 25.28 -10.20 5.87
CA LEU A 421 25.07 -9.02 5.01
C LEU A 421 23.63 -8.91 4.53
N ILE A 422 22.94 -10.03 4.30
CA ILE A 422 21.48 -10.08 4.16
C ILE A 422 20.88 -10.49 5.50
N ASN A 423 20.00 -9.65 6.04
CA ASN A 423 19.34 -9.89 7.32
C ASN A 423 17.83 -9.59 7.28
N THR A 424 17.28 -9.36 6.08
CA THR A 424 15.89 -9.00 5.84
C THR A 424 14.97 -10.21 5.76
N ARG A 425 15.50 -11.39 5.37
CA ARG A 425 14.71 -12.63 5.32
C ARG A 425 14.11 -12.89 6.71
N PRO A 426 12.77 -12.98 6.82
CA PRO A 426 12.12 -13.34 8.05
C PRO A 426 12.58 -14.71 8.55
N LYS A 427 12.66 -14.83 9.87
CA LYS A 427 13.08 -16.05 10.57
C LYS A 427 12.44 -16.09 11.94
N ALA A 428 12.31 -17.29 12.51
CA ALA A 428 11.82 -17.49 13.87
C ALA A 428 12.57 -16.61 14.88
N ARG A 429 11.84 -16.03 15.83
CA ARG A 429 12.32 -15.23 16.96
C ARG A 429 11.86 -15.86 18.25
N ASP A 430 12.64 -15.65 19.30
CA ASP A 430 12.25 -16.06 20.64
C ASP A 430 11.07 -15.20 21.11
N VAL A 431 10.00 -15.86 21.55
CA VAL A 431 8.83 -15.22 22.15
C VAL A 431 8.74 -15.71 23.59
N THR A 432 8.79 -14.79 24.55
CA THR A 432 8.75 -15.12 25.99
C THR A 432 7.48 -14.55 26.61
N PHE A 433 6.69 -15.39 27.28
CA PHE A 433 5.54 -14.95 28.09
C PHE A 433 5.93 -14.82 29.56
N TYR A 434 5.63 -13.66 30.15
CA TYR A 434 6.02 -13.32 31.53
C TYR A 434 4.84 -13.25 32.49
N ALA A 435 3.61 -13.18 31.98
CA ALA A 435 2.41 -13.16 32.80
C ALA A 435 1.23 -13.77 32.04
N THR A 436 0.44 -14.59 32.74
CA THR A 436 -0.83 -15.12 32.24
C THR A 436 -1.93 -14.79 33.23
N THR A 437 -3.04 -14.25 32.74
CA THR A 437 -4.21 -13.91 33.55
C THR A 437 -5.49 -14.37 32.86
N ASP A 438 -6.58 -14.39 33.61
CA ASP A 438 -7.90 -14.64 33.08
C ASP A 438 -8.43 -13.38 32.36
N ALA A 439 -9.02 -13.54 31.18
CA ALA A 439 -9.54 -12.42 30.39
C ALA A 439 -10.59 -11.61 31.17
N ALA A 440 -11.51 -12.28 31.88
CA ALA A 440 -12.54 -11.65 32.69
C ALA A 440 -12.02 -11.03 33.99
N ARG A 441 -10.76 -11.27 34.35
CA ARG A 441 -10.04 -10.52 35.41
C ARG A 441 -9.20 -9.37 34.86
N LEU A 442 -8.85 -9.40 33.57
CA LEU A 442 -8.10 -8.34 32.92
C LEU A 442 -9.00 -7.15 32.60
N SER A 443 -10.18 -7.38 32.03
CA SER A 443 -11.11 -6.32 31.63
C SER A 443 -12.55 -6.63 32.04
N ALA A 444 -13.20 -5.64 32.64
CA ALA A 444 -14.62 -5.73 33.00
C ALA A 444 -15.53 -5.86 31.76
N LEU A 445 -15.02 -5.46 30.58
CA LEU A 445 -15.75 -5.56 29.31
C LEU A 445 -15.84 -6.99 28.78
N MET A 446 -14.99 -7.92 29.23
CA MET A 446 -15.06 -9.32 28.78
C MET A 446 -16.40 -9.97 29.14
N LYS A 447 -16.93 -9.66 30.31
CA LYS A 447 -18.25 -10.13 30.72
C LYS A 447 -19.37 -9.55 29.84
N VAL A 448 -19.23 -8.31 29.38
CA VAL A 448 -20.21 -7.65 28.50
C VAL A 448 -20.31 -8.36 27.15
N VAL A 449 -19.18 -8.87 26.63
CA VAL A 449 -19.15 -9.63 25.38
C VAL A 449 -19.40 -11.13 25.56
N GLY A 450 -19.71 -11.59 26.79
CA GLY A 450 -20.10 -12.97 27.08
C GLY A 450 -18.94 -13.93 27.35
N VAL A 451 -17.82 -13.42 27.88
CA VAL A 451 -16.69 -14.21 28.38
C VAL A 451 -16.73 -14.23 29.91
N ASP A 452 -16.93 -15.41 30.48
CA ASP A 452 -16.99 -15.64 31.92
C ASP A 452 -15.62 -16.00 32.51
N PRO A 453 -15.40 -15.77 33.83
CA PRO A 453 -14.17 -16.18 34.48
C PRO A 453 -13.92 -17.70 34.36
N GLY A 454 -12.69 -18.05 33.98
CA GLY A 454 -12.19 -19.41 33.80
C GLY A 454 -12.29 -19.95 32.37
N GLU A 455 -12.85 -19.19 31.43
CA GLU A 455 -13.01 -19.64 30.04
C GLU A 455 -11.80 -19.35 29.17
N VAL A 456 -11.19 -18.17 29.33
CA VAL A 456 -10.15 -17.64 28.44
C VAL A 456 -8.97 -17.09 29.23
N SER A 457 -7.77 -17.51 28.84
CA SER A 457 -6.50 -17.02 29.33
C SER A 457 -5.91 -15.98 28.37
N VAL A 458 -5.25 -14.98 28.95
CA VAL A 458 -4.50 -13.94 28.25
C VAL A 458 -3.06 -13.98 28.76
N ALA A 459 -2.13 -14.38 27.90
CA ALA A 459 -0.70 -14.32 28.17
C ALA A 459 -0.09 -13.07 27.55
N MET A 460 0.65 -12.32 28.37
CA MET A 460 1.43 -11.16 27.97
C MET A 460 2.90 -11.57 27.87
N GLY A 461 3.49 -11.24 26.74
CA GLY A 461 4.85 -11.62 26.41
C GLY A 461 5.58 -10.55 25.61
N SER A 462 6.74 -10.93 25.11
CA SER A 462 7.58 -10.06 24.30
C SER A 462 8.37 -10.87 23.28
N MET A 463 8.75 -10.21 22.18
CA MET A 463 9.68 -10.76 21.18
C MET A 463 10.66 -9.67 20.72
N GLU A 464 11.84 -10.08 20.24
CA GLU A 464 12.81 -9.18 19.62
C GLU A 464 12.78 -9.31 18.09
N ILE A 465 12.60 -8.19 17.40
CA ILE A 465 12.46 -8.13 15.94
C ILE A 465 13.42 -7.11 15.31
N PRO A 466 13.86 -7.32 14.06
CA PRO A 466 14.73 -6.38 13.38
C PRO A 466 13.96 -5.09 13.02
N TYR A 467 14.62 -3.96 13.23
CA TYR A 467 14.07 -2.64 12.98
C TYR A 467 14.98 -1.87 12.03
N TYR A 468 14.38 -1.28 11.00
CA TYR A 468 15.07 -0.61 9.90
C TYR A 468 14.85 0.90 9.89
N LEU A 469 13.97 1.41 10.77
CA LEU A 469 13.81 2.84 11.04
C LEU A 469 14.69 3.28 12.21
N GLY A 470 14.81 4.59 12.36
CA GLY A 470 15.51 5.27 13.44
C GLY A 470 14.85 5.07 14.79
N ILE A 471 15.70 4.97 15.82
CA ILE A 471 15.29 4.76 17.21
C ILE A 471 15.48 6.08 17.95
N PRO A 472 14.46 6.59 18.66
CA PRO A 472 14.55 7.84 19.36
C PRO A 472 15.39 7.70 20.63
N THR A 473 15.80 8.83 21.19
CA THR A 473 16.29 8.88 22.58
C THR A 473 15.13 9.22 23.52
N GLU A 474 15.33 9.17 24.83
CA GLU A 474 14.28 9.49 25.82
C GLU A 474 13.64 10.87 25.64
N THR A 475 14.35 11.84 25.07
CA THR A 475 13.89 13.23 24.95
C THR A 475 13.81 13.75 23.52
N ASP A 476 14.48 13.09 22.57
CA ASP A 476 14.48 13.48 21.15
C ASP A 476 13.86 12.37 20.29
N GLY A 477 12.67 12.68 19.76
CA GLY A 477 11.89 11.81 18.88
C GLY A 477 12.18 12.01 17.39
N SER A 478 13.14 12.86 17.01
CA SER A 478 13.40 13.20 15.60
C SER A 478 13.71 11.97 14.72
N ALA A 479 14.33 10.94 15.28
CA ALA A 479 14.62 9.68 14.61
C ALA A 479 13.35 8.92 14.16
N LEU A 480 12.18 9.20 14.75
CA LEU A 480 10.91 8.60 14.33
C LEU A 480 10.44 9.09 12.95
N ASN A 481 10.98 10.21 12.45
CA ASN A 481 10.75 10.72 11.11
C ASN A 481 11.73 10.16 10.06
N SER A 482 12.52 9.14 10.41
CA SER A 482 13.50 8.53 9.51
C SER A 482 12.85 7.66 8.42
N GLN A 483 13.66 7.17 7.51
CA GLN A 483 13.28 6.26 6.43
C GLN A 483 14.25 5.08 6.38
N PHE A 484 13.89 4.04 5.64
CA PHE A 484 14.83 2.97 5.35
C PHE A 484 16.02 3.52 4.57
N THR A 485 17.23 3.11 4.97
CA THR A 485 18.47 3.43 4.27
C THR A 485 19.04 2.17 3.64
N ALA A 486 19.61 2.26 2.45
CA ALA A 486 20.20 1.11 1.77
C ALA A 486 21.36 0.48 2.56
N ASN A 487 21.42 -0.86 2.58
CA ASN A 487 22.52 -1.64 3.14
C ASN A 487 23.80 -1.49 2.29
N GLN A 488 24.58 -0.45 2.58
CA GLN A 488 25.82 -0.14 1.89
C GLN A 488 26.85 -1.29 1.89
N PRO A 489 27.14 -1.97 3.03
CA PRO A 489 28.10 -3.08 3.03
C PRO A 489 27.71 -4.21 2.05
N LEU A 490 26.42 -4.53 1.96
CA LEU A 490 25.93 -5.52 1.00
C LEU A 490 26.11 -5.04 -0.44
N ALA A 491 25.75 -3.79 -0.76
CA ALA A 491 25.94 -3.22 -2.10
C ALA A 491 27.42 -3.22 -2.53
N GLN A 492 28.34 -2.91 -1.62
CA GLN A 492 29.79 -2.98 -1.87
C GLN A 492 30.24 -4.41 -2.17
N ALA A 493 29.78 -5.38 -1.38
CA ALA A 493 30.13 -6.78 -1.58
C ALA A 493 29.58 -7.32 -2.92
N LEU A 494 28.35 -6.94 -3.29
CA LEU A 494 27.74 -7.28 -4.57
C LEU A 494 28.51 -6.67 -5.75
N ASN A 495 28.88 -5.39 -5.68
CA ASN A 495 29.70 -4.75 -6.71
C ASN A 495 31.08 -5.41 -6.83
N ALA A 496 31.69 -5.79 -5.70
CA ALA A 496 32.97 -6.48 -5.72
C ALA A 496 32.87 -7.88 -6.36
N GLN A 497 31.77 -8.60 -6.09
CA GLN A 497 31.57 -9.96 -6.60
C GLN A 497 31.10 -10.00 -8.06
N PHE A 498 30.21 -9.09 -8.45
CA PHE A 498 29.52 -9.13 -9.75
C PHE A 498 29.87 -7.95 -10.66
N GLY A 499 30.76 -7.04 -10.25
CA GLY A 499 31.20 -5.91 -11.08
C GLY A 499 31.87 -6.34 -12.39
N GLY A 500 32.55 -7.50 -12.40
CA GLY A 500 33.16 -8.08 -13.60
C GLY A 500 32.16 -8.48 -14.69
N ILE A 501 30.87 -8.66 -14.36
CA ILE A 501 29.78 -8.96 -15.29
C ILE A 501 28.83 -7.76 -15.49
N GLY A 502 29.25 -6.56 -15.08
CA GLY A 502 28.54 -5.31 -15.33
C GLY A 502 27.55 -4.87 -14.24
N MET A 503 27.50 -5.56 -13.09
CA MET A 503 26.71 -5.08 -11.94
C MET A 503 27.37 -3.81 -11.35
N ASN A 504 26.58 -2.76 -11.16
CA ASN A 504 27.00 -1.56 -10.47
C ASN A 504 25.83 -0.96 -9.70
N LEU A 505 25.80 -1.19 -8.40
CA LEU A 505 24.81 -0.69 -7.46
C LEU A 505 25.29 0.64 -6.87
N PRO A 506 24.61 1.78 -7.16
CA PRO A 506 24.98 3.09 -6.63
C PRO A 506 24.98 3.16 -5.09
N GLN A 507 24.17 2.31 -4.44
CA GLN A 507 24.05 2.21 -2.98
C GLN A 507 25.34 1.75 -2.27
N ALA A 508 26.37 1.34 -3.02
CA ALA A 508 27.70 1.08 -2.47
C ALA A 508 28.41 2.36 -1.95
N ASP A 509 27.96 3.54 -2.41
CA ASP A 509 28.39 4.86 -1.95
C ASP A 509 27.17 5.70 -1.52
N PRO A 510 26.98 5.96 -0.22
CA PRO A 510 25.83 6.71 0.29
C PRO A 510 25.84 8.20 -0.10
N SER A 511 26.97 8.72 -0.62
CA SER A 511 27.00 10.06 -1.23
C SER A 511 26.38 10.09 -2.63
N VAL A 512 26.20 8.92 -3.25
CA VAL A 512 25.56 8.74 -4.56
C VAL A 512 24.09 8.36 -4.39
N SER A 513 23.81 7.31 -3.61
CA SER A 513 22.43 6.91 -3.28
C SER A 513 22.36 6.16 -1.95
N ASN A 514 21.31 6.43 -1.18
CA ASN A 514 20.94 5.69 0.02
C ASN A 514 19.52 5.10 -0.06
N ILE A 515 18.93 5.07 -1.26
CA ILE A 515 17.52 4.73 -1.47
C ILE A 515 17.32 3.21 -1.54
N VAL A 516 16.28 2.74 -0.84
CA VAL A 516 15.77 1.36 -0.91
C VAL A 516 14.62 1.30 -1.91
N ASN A 517 14.84 0.58 -3.00
CA ASN A 517 13.90 0.43 -4.12
C ASN A 517 14.00 -0.99 -4.72
N TYR A 518 13.24 -1.28 -5.78
CA TYR A 518 13.27 -2.61 -6.39
C TYR A 518 14.62 -3.04 -7.00
N LEU A 519 15.50 -2.08 -7.34
CA LEU A 519 16.85 -2.37 -7.86
C LEU A 519 17.78 -2.78 -6.72
N PHE A 520 17.64 -2.18 -5.53
CA PHE A 520 18.34 -2.58 -4.32
C PHE A 520 17.39 -2.58 -3.10
N PRO A 521 16.71 -3.70 -2.81
CA PRO A 521 15.58 -3.76 -1.88
C PRO A 521 15.99 -4.07 -0.43
N PHE A 522 17.28 -3.96 -0.10
CA PHE A 522 17.81 -4.39 1.19
C PHE A 522 18.09 -3.19 2.10
N PRO A 523 17.20 -2.87 3.05
CA PRO A 523 17.47 -1.86 4.05
C PRO A 523 18.57 -2.29 5.03
N GLN A 524 19.33 -1.31 5.51
CA GLN A 524 20.29 -1.47 6.58
C GLN A 524 19.55 -1.65 7.91
N LYS A 525 19.78 -2.77 8.60
CA LYS A 525 19.24 -2.96 9.95
C LYS A 525 19.83 -1.92 10.90
N THR A 526 18.97 -1.23 11.63
CA THR A 526 19.34 -0.21 12.63
C THR A 526 19.55 -0.86 14.00
N ALA A 527 18.60 -1.69 14.46
CA ALA A 527 18.77 -2.52 15.66
C ALA A 527 17.81 -3.72 15.65
N ASP A 528 17.87 -4.56 16.67
CA ASP A 528 16.74 -5.39 17.06
C ASP A 528 16.00 -4.66 18.20
N VAL A 529 14.66 -4.60 18.13
CA VAL A 529 13.81 -3.92 19.11
C VAL A 529 12.90 -4.95 19.79
N LYS A 530 12.76 -4.81 21.11
CA LYS A 530 11.84 -5.61 21.90
C LYS A 530 10.44 -5.03 21.81
N ILE A 531 9.44 -5.88 21.57
CA ILE A 531 8.05 -5.48 21.37
C ILE A 531 7.11 -6.35 22.20
N PRO A 532 5.94 -5.85 22.63
CA PRO A 532 4.95 -6.65 23.35
C PRO A 532 4.21 -7.60 22.41
N VAL A 533 3.90 -8.78 22.93
CA VAL A 533 3.09 -9.81 22.27
C VAL A 533 1.95 -10.19 23.21
N LEU A 534 0.73 -10.22 22.68
CA LEU A 534 -0.46 -10.68 23.39
C LEU A 534 -0.89 -12.02 22.80
N ALA A 535 -1.09 -13.05 23.65
CA ALA A 535 -1.69 -14.31 23.26
C ALA A 535 -2.99 -14.55 24.05
N ILE A 536 -4.07 -14.88 23.36
CA ILE A 536 -5.39 -15.13 23.94
C ILE A 536 -5.82 -16.54 23.55
N TYR A 537 -6.13 -17.40 24.52
CA TYR A 537 -6.39 -18.82 24.27
C TYR A 537 -7.35 -19.43 25.29
N PRO A 538 -8.00 -20.58 24.99
CA PRO A 538 -8.87 -21.25 25.95
C PRO A 538 -8.09 -21.66 27.21
N THR A 539 -8.62 -21.39 28.40
CA THR A 539 -7.91 -21.73 29.65
C THR A 539 -7.65 -23.24 29.81
N GLY A 540 -8.50 -24.08 29.22
CA GLY A 540 -8.36 -25.54 29.20
C GLY A 540 -7.74 -26.12 27.92
N ALA A 541 -7.04 -25.31 27.12
CA ALA A 541 -6.40 -25.79 25.90
C ALA A 541 -5.31 -26.84 26.21
N GLU A 542 -5.17 -27.83 25.32
CA GLU A 542 -4.04 -28.77 25.35
C GLU A 542 -2.83 -28.06 24.75
N LEU A 543 -1.80 -27.82 25.57
CA LEU A 543 -0.61 -27.08 25.17
C LEU A 543 0.54 -27.99 24.73
N ASP A 544 0.51 -29.29 25.04
CA ASP A 544 1.71 -30.14 24.91
C ASP A 544 1.83 -30.89 23.56
N ASN A 545 1.05 -30.52 22.54
CA ASN A 545 1.02 -31.22 21.25
C ASN A 545 1.39 -30.37 20.02
N GLY A 546 1.53 -29.04 20.14
CA GLY A 546 1.92 -28.17 19.02
C GLY A 546 0.85 -28.02 17.93
N ASP A 547 -0.41 -28.34 18.22
CA ASP A 547 -1.47 -28.44 17.21
C ASP A 547 -2.51 -27.30 17.29
N LEU A 548 -2.36 -26.34 18.22
CA LEU A 548 -3.36 -25.28 18.37
C LEU A 548 -3.37 -24.33 17.16
N PRO A 549 -4.50 -24.17 16.45
CA PRO A 549 -4.60 -23.24 15.34
C PRO A 549 -4.44 -21.80 15.83
N VAL A 550 -3.84 -20.96 15.00
CA VAL A 550 -3.48 -19.59 15.36
C VAL A 550 -4.19 -18.57 14.50
N VAL A 551 -4.67 -17.50 15.10
CA VAL A 551 -5.12 -16.30 14.42
C VAL A 551 -4.16 -15.17 14.75
N ILE A 552 -3.51 -14.60 13.74
CA ILE A 552 -2.85 -13.31 13.87
C ILE A 552 -3.93 -12.22 13.76
N PHE A 553 -4.10 -11.42 14.81
CA PHE A 553 -5.02 -10.29 14.82
C PHE A 553 -4.26 -8.97 14.76
N GLN A 554 -4.59 -8.11 13.79
CA GLN A 554 -3.98 -6.78 13.66
C GLN A 554 -4.99 -5.64 13.84
N HIS A 555 -4.63 -4.71 14.71
CA HIS A 555 -5.46 -3.57 15.10
C HIS A 555 -5.45 -2.41 14.09
N GLY A 556 -6.29 -1.38 14.29
CA GLY A 556 -6.37 -0.18 13.44
C GLY A 556 -5.45 0.99 13.86
N ILE A 557 -5.46 2.09 13.10
CA ILE A 557 -4.46 3.20 13.22
C ILE A 557 -4.51 4.02 14.52
N THR A 558 -5.64 4.07 15.21
CA THR A 558 -5.76 4.84 16.47
C THR A 558 -5.89 3.94 17.69
N THR A 559 -5.57 2.66 17.53
CA THR A 559 -5.80 1.62 18.54
C THR A 559 -4.48 0.93 18.88
N ASP A 560 -4.58 -0.17 19.63
CA ASP A 560 -3.44 -0.96 20.08
C ASP A 560 -3.84 -2.44 20.18
N ARG A 561 -2.89 -3.31 20.55
CA ARG A 561 -3.04 -4.76 20.70
C ARG A 561 -4.21 -5.19 21.60
N SER A 562 -4.65 -4.35 22.55
CA SER A 562 -5.82 -4.63 23.39
C SER A 562 -7.12 -4.75 22.59
N SER A 563 -7.21 -4.18 21.40
CA SER A 563 -8.37 -4.35 20.51
C SER A 563 -8.64 -5.82 20.12
N ALA A 564 -7.64 -6.70 20.28
CA ALA A 564 -7.82 -8.13 20.12
C ALA A 564 -8.63 -8.78 21.27
N LEU A 565 -8.78 -8.14 22.44
CA LEU A 565 -9.31 -8.80 23.63
C LEU A 565 -10.72 -9.35 23.45
N ALA A 566 -11.66 -8.58 22.89
CA ALA A 566 -13.05 -9.02 22.74
C ALA A 566 -13.20 -10.09 21.64
N THR A 567 -12.84 -9.76 20.40
CA THR A 567 -12.89 -10.71 19.28
C THR A 567 -12.02 -11.95 19.56
N GLY A 568 -10.80 -11.75 20.06
CA GLY A 568 -9.85 -12.82 20.32
C GLY A 568 -10.29 -13.77 21.43
N SER A 569 -10.86 -13.25 22.52
CA SER A 569 -11.39 -14.10 23.58
C SER A 569 -12.58 -14.93 23.10
N LEU A 570 -13.44 -14.34 22.28
CA LEU A 570 -14.56 -15.09 21.72
C LEU A 570 -14.12 -16.12 20.69
N LEU A 571 -13.15 -15.82 19.82
CA LEU A 571 -12.58 -16.81 18.91
C LEU A 571 -11.90 -17.95 19.67
N ALA A 572 -11.12 -17.64 20.70
CA ALA A 572 -10.55 -18.66 21.58
C ALA A 572 -11.66 -19.54 22.16
N LYS A 573 -12.66 -18.93 22.79
CA LYS A 573 -13.81 -19.63 23.40
C LYS A 573 -14.60 -20.49 22.41
N THR A 574 -14.92 -20.00 21.22
CA THR A 574 -15.88 -20.64 20.31
C THR A 574 -15.22 -21.47 19.21
N ALA A 575 -14.01 -21.11 18.77
CA ALA A 575 -13.29 -21.78 17.70
C ALA A 575 -12.08 -22.59 18.19
N GLY A 576 -11.70 -22.49 19.48
CA GLY A 576 -10.61 -23.28 20.05
C GLY A 576 -9.22 -22.88 19.54
N VAL A 577 -9.05 -21.62 19.16
CA VAL A 577 -7.80 -21.09 18.58
C VAL A 577 -7.01 -20.24 19.57
N VAL A 578 -5.73 -20.01 19.26
CA VAL A 578 -4.90 -19.00 19.91
C VAL A 578 -4.91 -17.74 19.06
N VAL A 579 -5.23 -16.59 19.65
CA VAL A 579 -5.14 -15.29 18.97
C VAL A 579 -3.89 -14.57 19.42
N LEU A 580 -3.00 -14.26 18.48
CA LEU A 580 -1.78 -13.48 18.69
C LEU A 580 -1.97 -12.06 18.17
N ALA A 581 -1.56 -11.06 18.95
CA ALA A 581 -1.57 -9.66 18.55
C ALA A 581 -0.27 -8.95 18.96
N ILE A 582 0.22 -8.10 18.06
CA ILE A 582 1.34 -7.17 18.28
C ILE A 582 0.91 -5.77 17.86
N ASP A 583 1.58 -4.77 18.42
CA ASP A 583 1.37 -3.39 17.97
C ASP A 583 2.12 -3.09 16.70
N GLN A 584 1.49 -2.24 15.88
CA GLN A 584 2.13 -1.66 14.72
C GLN A 584 3.27 -0.72 15.13
N PRO A 585 4.24 -0.43 14.24
CA PRO A 585 5.19 0.66 14.45
C PRO A 585 4.47 1.93 14.92
N LEU A 586 5.02 2.60 15.94
CA LEU A 586 4.46 3.83 16.52
C LEU A 586 3.11 3.68 17.26
N HIS A 587 2.72 2.47 17.64
CA HIS A 587 1.50 2.18 18.41
C HIS A 587 1.82 1.53 19.77
N GLY A 588 0.79 1.33 20.59
CA GLY A 588 0.92 0.73 21.91
C GLY A 588 -0.04 1.35 22.91
N VAL A 589 -0.01 0.85 24.16
CA VAL A 589 -0.86 1.37 25.24
C VAL A 589 -0.42 2.78 25.62
N ALA A 590 -1.31 3.76 25.43
CA ALA A 590 -1.00 5.18 25.58
C ALA A 590 -1.08 5.67 27.04
N ALA A 591 -1.03 7.00 27.24
CA ALA A 591 -1.32 7.63 28.51
C ALA A 591 -2.83 7.87 28.71
N ILE A 592 -3.31 7.87 29.95
CA ILE A 592 -4.70 8.18 30.30
C ILE A 592 -4.76 9.28 31.37
N SER A 593 -5.69 10.23 31.19
CA SER A 593 -5.91 11.31 32.16
C SER A 593 -6.81 10.90 33.33
N THR A 594 -6.67 11.57 34.47
CA THR A 594 -7.57 11.41 35.63
C THR A 594 -9.04 11.61 35.22
N ALA A 595 -9.34 12.57 34.35
CA ALA A 595 -10.71 12.81 33.87
C ALA A 595 -11.25 11.64 33.05
N SER A 596 -10.44 11.05 32.17
CA SER A 596 -10.82 9.86 31.40
C SER A 596 -11.00 8.64 32.31
N GLN A 597 -10.18 8.49 33.37
CA GLN A 597 -10.38 7.45 34.38
C GLN A 597 -11.70 7.64 35.13
N GLN A 598 -12.07 8.87 35.49
CA GLN A 598 -13.35 9.17 36.15
C GLN A 598 -14.54 8.83 35.26
N GLU A 599 -14.48 9.17 33.97
CA GLU A 599 -15.53 8.84 32.99
C GLU A 599 -15.70 7.33 32.85
N LEU A 600 -14.58 6.60 32.68
CA LEU A 600 -14.59 5.15 32.60
C LEU A 600 -15.13 4.49 33.88
N ALA A 601 -14.66 4.93 35.05
CA ALA A 601 -15.13 4.42 36.34
C ALA A 601 -16.62 4.64 36.53
N THR A 602 -17.11 5.85 36.20
CA THR A 602 -18.54 6.20 36.27
C THR A 602 -19.37 5.27 35.40
N GLY A 603 -18.95 5.06 34.15
CA GLY A 603 -19.64 4.17 33.21
C GLY A 603 -19.67 2.72 33.68
N LEU A 604 -18.55 2.19 34.17
CA LEU A 604 -18.44 0.81 34.66
C LEU A 604 -19.25 0.58 35.94
N LEU A 605 -19.21 1.52 36.90
CA LEU A 605 -20.00 1.46 38.13
C LEU A 605 -21.51 1.46 37.82
N ALA A 606 -21.95 2.39 36.97
CA ALA A 606 -23.35 2.47 36.54
C ALA A 606 -23.79 1.20 35.81
N GLY A 607 -22.95 0.66 34.91
CA GLY A 607 -23.19 -0.60 34.22
C GLY A 607 -23.26 -1.81 35.16
N ALA A 608 -22.55 -1.76 36.30
CA ALA A 608 -22.64 -2.75 37.37
C ALA A 608 -23.83 -2.54 38.32
N GLY A 609 -24.64 -1.49 38.12
CA GLY A 609 -25.75 -1.14 39.00
C GLY A 609 -25.32 -0.54 40.35
N ILE A 610 -24.11 0.02 40.40
CA ILE A 610 -23.52 0.68 41.58
C ILE A 610 -23.63 2.19 41.38
N ASP A 611 -24.07 2.92 42.41
CA ASP A 611 -24.20 4.37 42.37
C ASP A 611 -22.81 5.04 42.22
N PRO A 612 -22.53 5.73 41.09
CA PRO A 612 -21.24 6.33 40.83
C PRO A 612 -21.12 7.71 41.51
N SER A 613 -21.28 7.75 42.83
CA SER A 613 -21.00 8.95 43.63
C SER A 613 -19.53 9.35 43.55
N ASP A 614 -19.24 10.64 43.76
CA ASP A 614 -17.87 11.19 43.74
C ASP A 614 -16.93 10.39 44.67
N GLU A 615 -17.41 9.99 45.86
CA GLU A 615 -16.64 9.17 46.80
C GLU A 615 -16.36 7.75 46.26
N THR A 616 -17.33 7.15 45.57
CA THR A 616 -17.19 5.80 45.02
C THR A 616 -16.22 5.80 43.84
N VAL A 617 -16.35 6.79 42.94
CA VAL A 617 -15.43 6.99 41.82
C VAL A 617 -14.01 7.24 42.35
N ALA A 618 -13.85 8.12 43.36
CA ALA A 618 -12.55 8.37 43.98
C ALA A 618 -11.94 7.10 44.60
N ALA A 619 -12.76 6.25 45.25
CA ALA A 619 -12.27 5.00 45.81
C ALA A 619 -11.76 4.02 44.74
N VAL A 620 -12.43 3.95 43.58
CA VAL A 620 -11.99 3.15 42.43
C VAL A 620 -10.66 3.65 41.88
N LEU A 621 -10.55 4.95 41.62
CA LEU A 621 -9.31 5.55 41.12
C LEU A 621 -8.14 5.37 42.08
N ALA A 622 -8.40 5.40 43.39
CA ALA A 622 -7.41 5.15 44.41
C ALA A 622 -7.07 3.66 44.63
N GLY A 623 -7.78 2.72 43.97
CA GLY A 623 -7.61 1.28 44.18
C GLY A 623 -7.98 0.83 45.60
N THR A 624 -8.98 1.47 46.21
CA THR A 624 -9.44 1.20 47.59
C THR A 624 -10.91 0.76 47.66
N PHE A 625 -11.58 0.69 46.51
CA PHE A 625 -12.96 0.21 46.41
C PHE A 625 -13.04 -1.28 46.78
N ASN A 626 -12.08 -2.09 46.35
CA ASN A 626 -11.92 -3.48 46.77
C ASN A 626 -11.78 -3.65 48.29
N VAL A 627 -11.06 -2.75 48.97
CA VAL A 627 -10.89 -2.74 50.43
C VAL A 627 -12.24 -2.47 51.11
N GLY A 628 -13.02 -1.53 50.58
CA GLY A 628 -14.40 -1.30 51.02
C GLY A 628 -15.27 -2.56 50.90
N VAL A 629 -15.16 -3.28 49.78
CA VAL A 629 -15.86 -4.57 49.57
C VAL A 629 -15.39 -5.65 50.54
N LEU A 630 -14.08 -5.76 50.81
CA LEU A 630 -13.53 -6.67 51.80
C LEU A 630 -14.06 -6.37 53.21
N MET A 631 -14.13 -5.09 53.60
CA MET A 631 -14.69 -4.69 54.88
C MET A 631 -16.18 -5.07 55.00
N GLN A 632 -16.95 -4.94 53.93
CA GLN A 632 -18.35 -5.39 53.90
C GLN A 632 -18.45 -6.93 54.02
N ILE A 633 -17.56 -7.67 53.35
CA ILE A 633 -17.50 -9.14 53.46
C ILE A 633 -17.11 -9.57 54.88
N GLN A 634 -16.18 -8.87 55.52
CA GLN A 634 -15.81 -9.08 56.92
C GLN A 634 -17.01 -8.82 57.84
N ALA A 635 -17.71 -7.70 57.65
CA ALA A 635 -18.90 -7.34 58.42
C ALA A 635 -20.05 -8.35 58.24
N ALA A 636 -20.12 -9.01 57.09
CA ALA A 636 -21.05 -10.11 56.82
C ALA A 636 -20.63 -11.45 57.48
N GLY A 637 -19.53 -11.47 58.25
CA GLY A 637 -19.09 -12.60 59.06
C GLY A 637 -17.98 -13.45 58.46
N CYS A 638 -17.37 -13.07 57.32
CA CYS A 638 -16.22 -13.81 56.82
C CYS A 638 -14.95 -13.49 57.64
N PRO A 639 -14.13 -14.48 58.04
CA PRO A 639 -12.93 -14.25 58.83
C PRO A 639 -11.74 -13.77 57.98
N THR A 640 -11.86 -12.58 57.40
CA THR A 640 -10.79 -11.93 56.62
C THR A 640 -9.65 -11.39 57.50
N ASN A 641 -9.89 -11.20 58.80
CA ASN A 641 -8.91 -10.75 59.81
C ASN A 641 -8.24 -9.40 59.51
N ILE A 642 -8.94 -8.50 58.81
CA ILE A 642 -8.48 -7.13 58.54
C ILE A 642 -8.72 -6.30 59.80
N THR A 643 -7.63 -5.89 60.45
CA THR A 643 -7.64 -4.98 61.59
C THR A 643 -7.23 -3.56 61.20
N ASP A 644 -6.45 -3.44 60.12
CA ASP A 644 -6.01 -2.17 59.54
C ASP A 644 -6.28 -2.19 58.03
N PRO A 645 -7.24 -1.41 57.52
CA PRO A 645 -7.59 -1.40 56.09
C PRO A 645 -6.53 -0.74 55.21
N THR A 646 -5.47 -0.17 55.80
CA THR A 646 -4.32 0.37 55.06
C THR A 646 -3.16 -0.63 54.97
N ASN A 647 -3.25 -1.77 55.66
CA ASN A 647 -2.20 -2.78 55.69
C ASN A 647 -2.32 -3.72 54.48
N ALA A 648 -1.42 -3.53 53.49
CA ALA A 648 -1.41 -4.29 52.24
C ALA A 648 -1.28 -5.82 52.43
N GLU A 649 -0.54 -6.29 53.45
CA GLU A 649 -0.41 -7.73 53.73
C GLU A 649 -1.73 -8.33 54.19
N GLN A 650 -2.44 -7.64 55.08
CA GLN A 650 -3.77 -8.07 55.55
C GLN A 650 -4.79 -8.08 54.41
N ILE A 651 -4.80 -7.02 53.58
CA ILE A 651 -5.66 -6.94 52.41
C ILE A 651 -5.35 -8.05 51.40
N GLY A 652 -4.06 -8.32 51.15
CA GLY A 652 -3.63 -9.40 50.27
C GLY A 652 -4.07 -10.78 50.77
N ALA A 653 -3.86 -11.07 52.06
CA ALA A 653 -4.28 -12.34 52.67
C ALA A 653 -5.82 -12.52 52.64
N ALA A 654 -6.56 -11.46 52.96
CA ALA A 654 -8.02 -11.46 52.90
C ALA A 654 -8.53 -11.67 51.47
N THR A 655 -7.91 -11.01 50.49
CA THR A 655 -8.24 -11.16 49.08
C THR A 655 -8.09 -12.60 48.61
N GLN A 656 -6.95 -13.23 48.92
CA GLN A 656 -6.71 -14.64 48.58
C GLN A 656 -7.73 -15.56 49.25
N LEU A 657 -8.02 -15.35 50.55
CA LEU A 657 -9.00 -16.13 51.28
C LEU A 657 -10.40 -16.05 50.66
N VAL A 658 -10.83 -14.85 50.27
CA VAL A 658 -12.14 -14.61 49.65
C VAL A 658 -12.20 -15.21 48.25
N LEU A 659 -11.19 -14.96 47.40
CA LEU A 659 -11.15 -15.45 46.02
C LEU A 659 -10.99 -16.97 45.93
N ALA A 660 -10.38 -17.62 46.94
CA ALA A 660 -10.34 -19.07 47.08
C ALA A 660 -11.71 -19.69 47.42
N GLY A 661 -12.76 -18.87 47.62
CA GLY A 661 -14.12 -19.32 47.89
C GLY A 661 -14.43 -19.58 49.37
N THR A 662 -13.49 -19.31 50.28
CA THR A 662 -13.67 -19.51 51.74
C THR A 662 -14.86 -18.71 52.29
N CYS A 663 -15.13 -17.54 51.73
CA CYS A 663 -16.28 -16.68 52.08
C CYS A 663 -17.56 -16.98 51.29
N GLY A 664 -17.58 -18.04 50.48
CA GLY A 664 -18.66 -18.37 49.55
C GLY A 664 -18.55 -17.64 48.20
N THR A 665 -19.24 -18.20 47.19
CA THR A 665 -19.17 -17.74 45.80
C THR A 665 -19.62 -16.30 45.62
N GLY A 666 -20.69 -15.88 46.29
CA GLY A 666 -21.18 -14.49 46.20
C GLY A 666 -20.17 -13.46 46.72
N ALA A 667 -19.39 -13.78 47.76
CA ALA A 667 -18.33 -12.90 48.26
C ALA A 667 -17.15 -12.84 47.27
N ALA A 668 -16.75 -13.99 46.72
CA ALA A 668 -15.73 -14.08 45.68
C ALA A 668 -16.12 -13.28 44.42
N THR A 669 -17.38 -13.38 43.97
CA THR A 669 -17.89 -12.62 42.81
C THR A 669 -17.88 -11.11 43.08
N ARG A 670 -18.31 -10.65 44.26
CA ARG A 670 -18.29 -9.22 44.61
C ARG A 670 -16.88 -8.67 44.64
N LEU A 671 -15.96 -9.36 45.31
CA LEU A 671 -14.57 -8.92 45.38
C LEU A 671 -13.87 -8.98 44.01
N GLY A 672 -14.06 -10.06 43.27
CA GLY A 672 -13.53 -10.18 41.90
C GLY A 672 -14.04 -9.08 40.98
N GLY A 673 -15.33 -8.73 41.09
CA GLY A 673 -15.94 -7.60 40.38
C GLY A 673 -15.29 -6.25 40.74
N ALA A 674 -15.01 -6.01 42.01
CA ALA A 674 -14.32 -4.79 42.45
C ALA A 674 -12.88 -4.72 41.91
N LEU A 675 -12.13 -5.83 42.00
CA LEU A 675 -10.74 -5.89 41.52
C LEU A 675 -10.64 -5.70 39.99
N VAL A 676 -11.52 -6.33 39.21
CA VAL A 676 -11.49 -6.15 37.74
C VAL A 676 -11.90 -4.72 37.36
N LEU A 677 -12.86 -4.12 38.06
CA LEU A 677 -13.27 -2.75 37.81
C LEU A 677 -12.11 -1.78 38.06
N GLU A 678 -11.42 -1.90 39.21
CA GLU A 678 -10.22 -1.12 39.52
C GLU A 678 -9.12 -1.34 38.48
N ASN A 679 -8.83 -2.59 38.08
CA ASN A 679 -7.83 -2.89 37.06
C ASN A 679 -8.18 -2.27 35.70
N THR A 680 -9.46 -2.34 35.31
CA THR A 680 -9.96 -1.79 34.05
C THR A 680 -9.79 -0.28 34.01
N VAL A 681 -10.08 0.41 35.11
CA VAL A 681 -9.93 1.87 35.22
C VAL A 681 -8.47 2.29 35.30
N ALA A 682 -7.67 1.61 36.12
CA ALA A 682 -6.24 1.89 36.24
C ALA A 682 -5.51 1.76 34.89
N ASN A 683 -5.88 0.74 34.10
CA ASN A 683 -5.33 0.47 32.77
C ASN A 683 -6.28 0.90 31.65
N GLY A 684 -6.91 2.07 31.80
CA GLY A 684 -7.92 2.57 30.87
C GLY A 684 -7.40 3.13 29.55
N ALA A 685 -6.07 3.25 29.37
CA ALA A 685 -5.47 3.86 28.19
C ALA A 685 -5.53 2.99 26.92
N SER A 686 -5.79 1.69 27.11
CA SER A 686 -5.95 0.70 26.05
C SER A 686 -7.29 0.85 25.34
N THR A 687 -7.33 0.53 24.04
CA THR A 687 -8.55 0.50 23.21
C THR A 687 -9.67 -0.34 23.85
N ILE A 688 -9.32 -1.52 24.35
CA ILE A 688 -10.14 -2.25 25.31
C ILE A 688 -9.45 -2.12 26.67
N PRO A 689 -9.99 -1.30 27.60
CA PRO A 689 -9.41 -1.06 28.91
C PRO A 689 -9.09 -2.33 29.71
N GLY A 690 -7.99 -2.31 30.46
CA GLY A 690 -7.58 -3.40 31.35
C GLY A 690 -6.17 -3.94 31.07
N LEU A 691 -5.66 -3.77 29.86
CA LEU A 691 -4.30 -4.17 29.50
C LEU A 691 -3.29 -3.09 29.96
N PRO A 692 -2.30 -3.43 30.80
CA PRO A 692 -1.26 -2.49 31.21
C PRO A 692 -0.27 -2.20 30.08
N GLY A 693 0.27 -0.99 30.08
CA GLY A 693 1.38 -0.61 29.20
C GLY A 693 2.70 -1.25 29.62
N THR A 694 3.67 -1.28 28.71
CA THR A 694 5.03 -1.77 28.96
C THR A 694 6.08 -0.67 28.77
N ASP A 695 7.32 -0.91 29.20
CA ASP A 695 8.43 0.03 28.95
C ASP A 695 8.97 -0.04 27.50
N PHE A 696 8.39 -0.90 26.66
CA PHE A 696 8.87 -1.21 25.31
C PHE A 696 7.72 -1.19 24.28
N GLU A 697 6.77 -0.29 24.47
CA GLU A 697 5.72 0.02 23.49
C GLU A 697 6.30 0.50 22.15
N ARG A 698 5.65 0.17 21.03
CA ARG A 698 6.14 0.52 19.67
C ARG A 698 6.12 2.01 19.38
N HIS A 699 5.41 2.81 20.16
CA HIS A 699 5.43 4.27 20.11
C HIS A 699 6.64 4.90 20.82
N PHE A 700 7.51 4.11 21.47
CA PHE A 700 8.73 4.60 22.13
C PHE A 700 8.49 5.74 23.13
N ASN A 701 7.31 5.80 23.75
CA ASN A 701 6.84 6.92 24.57
C ASN A 701 6.78 8.29 23.86
N PHE A 702 6.53 8.32 22.54
CA PHE A 702 6.31 9.56 21.77
C PHE A 702 4.91 9.61 21.15
N THR A 703 4.37 10.83 21.06
CA THR A 703 3.10 11.16 20.40
C THR A 703 3.30 12.33 19.45
N ALA A 704 2.35 12.58 18.56
CA ALA A 704 2.30 13.79 17.77
C ALA A 704 1.91 15.01 18.62
N ASP A 705 2.63 16.13 18.47
CA ASP A 705 2.19 17.45 18.91
C ASP A 705 1.12 18.03 17.96
N ALA A 706 0.63 19.24 18.24
CA ALA A 706 -0.36 19.92 17.40
C ALA A 706 0.15 20.24 15.97
N ALA A 707 1.47 20.27 15.79
CA ALA A 707 2.11 20.43 14.50
C ALA A 707 2.50 19.07 13.88
N ALA A 708 2.11 17.94 14.45
CA ALA A 708 2.50 16.59 14.03
C ALA A 708 4.02 16.29 14.12
N ASN A 709 4.75 16.96 15.01
CA ASN A 709 6.12 16.58 15.35
C ASN A 709 6.12 15.58 16.51
N PRO A 710 7.11 14.67 16.59
CA PRO A 710 7.28 13.81 17.76
C PRO A 710 7.57 14.62 19.03
N THR A 711 6.77 14.40 20.07
CA THR A 711 6.99 14.91 21.43
C THR A 711 6.86 13.76 22.45
N PRO A 712 7.62 13.76 23.55
CA PRO A 712 7.46 12.77 24.60
C PRO A 712 6.02 12.75 25.12
N MET A 713 5.51 11.55 25.40
CA MET A 713 4.27 11.33 26.13
C MET A 713 4.44 11.69 27.61
N ASN A 714 3.34 12.00 28.27
CA ASN A 714 3.28 12.15 29.72
C ASN A 714 2.29 11.15 30.30
N PHE A 715 2.77 10.26 31.16
CA PHE A 715 1.96 9.21 31.81
C PHE A 715 1.46 9.60 33.21
N ASP A 716 1.82 10.79 33.70
CA ASP A 716 1.20 11.37 34.89
C ASP A 716 -0.29 11.68 34.61
N HIS A 717 -1.20 11.05 35.34
CA HIS A 717 -2.65 11.15 35.10
C HIS A 717 -3.18 12.59 35.14
N ASP A 718 -2.58 13.46 35.96
CA ASP A 718 -3.01 14.86 36.08
C ASP A 718 -2.57 15.72 34.88
N ASN A 719 -1.56 15.25 34.14
CA ASN A 719 -0.94 15.96 33.02
C ASN A 719 -0.80 15.07 31.77
N ALA A 720 -1.67 14.06 31.64
CA ALA A 720 -1.50 12.99 30.68
C ALA A 720 -1.57 13.50 29.24
N VAL A 721 -0.58 13.11 28.43
CA VAL A 721 -0.49 13.49 27.01
C VAL A 721 0.01 12.28 26.23
N GLY A 722 -0.70 11.88 25.19
CA GLY A 722 -0.27 10.79 24.30
C GLY A 722 -1.43 10.00 23.74
N THR A 723 -1.32 9.60 22.49
CA THR A 723 -2.28 8.68 21.84
C THR A 723 -1.54 7.69 20.94
N SER A 724 -2.03 6.46 20.87
CA SER A 724 -1.48 5.40 20.01
C SER A 724 -1.59 5.78 18.54
N GLY A 725 -0.53 5.52 17.75
CA GLY A 725 -0.54 5.67 16.29
C GLY A 725 -0.54 7.10 15.75
N SER A 726 -0.52 8.11 16.63
CA SER A 726 -0.61 9.52 16.23
C SER A 726 0.51 10.02 15.30
N LEU A 727 1.66 9.34 15.29
CA LEU A 727 2.81 9.63 14.43
C LEU A 727 2.88 8.76 13.17
N PHE A 728 1.95 7.81 12.98
CA PHE A 728 2.03 6.85 11.88
C PHE A 728 1.80 7.50 10.51
N ALA A 729 0.79 8.37 10.41
CA ALA A 729 0.49 9.11 9.19
C ALA A 729 1.32 10.41 9.11
N ASN A 730 2.51 10.33 8.53
CA ASN A 730 3.44 11.46 8.44
C ASN A 730 3.30 12.22 7.12
N LEU A 731 2.35 13.16 7.06
CA LEU A 731 2.13 14.01 5.89
C LEU A 731 3.23 15.06 5.65
N LYS A 732 4.23 15.15 6.53
CA LYS A 732 5.44 15.97 6.33
C LYS A 732 6.63 15.17 5.80
N ASN A 733 6.56 13.85 5.85
CA ASN A 733 7.56 12.95 5.31
C ASN A 733 6.88 11.70 4.72
N PHE A 734 6.61 11.73 3.42
CA PHE A 734 5.91 10.65 2.72
C PHE A 734 6.68 9.34 2.75
N ILE A 735 8.02 9.42 2.71
CA ILE A 735 8.89 8.24 2.68
C ILE A 735 8.93 7.55 4.05
N ASN A 736 8.87 8.31 5.14
CA ASN A 736 8.66 7.75 6.47
C ASN A 736 7.33 6.99 6.57
N SER A 737 6.23 7.56 6.07
CA SER A 737 4.92 6.88 6.05
C SER A 737 4.98 5.57 5.25
N ARG A 738 5.64 5.57 4.08
CA ARG A 738 5.88 4.36 3.27
C ARG A 738 6.64 3.29 4.05
N ASP A 739 7.74 3.67 4.69
CA ASP A 739 8.61 2.71 5.35
C ASP A 739 8.05 2.24 6.71
N LEU A 740 7.13 2.97 7.33
CA LEU A 740 6.30 2.48 8.44
C LEU A 740 5.37 1.34 8.01
N LEU A 741 4.69 1.47 6.87
CA LEU A 741 3.88 0.38 6.28
C LEU A 741 4.75 -0.85 5.99
N ARG A 742 5.94 -0.63 5.40
CA ARG A 742 6.87 -1.74 5.10
C ARG A 742 7.43 -2.40 6.35
N GLN A 743 7.79 -1.62 7.37
CA GLN A 743 8.26 -2.14 8.65
C GLN A 743 7.17 -2.98 9.32
N MET A 744 5.90 -2.56 9.25
CA MET A 744 4.80 -3.31 9.81
C MET A 744 4.61 -4.69 9.15
N VAL A 745 4.67 -4.74 7.82
CA VAL A 745 4.63 -6.01 7.08
C VAL A 745 5.80 -6.92 7.47
N ASN A 746 6.99 -6.36 7.69
CA ASN A 746 8.14 -7.10 8.19
C ASN A 746 7.90 -7.64 9.62
N ASP A 747 7.33 -6.84 10.52
CA ASP A 747 7.02 -7.28 11.90
C ASP A 747 6.05 -8.47 11.91
N LEU A 748 5.00 -8.44 11.08
CA LEU A 748 4.05 -9.54 10.92
C LEU A 748 4.69 -10.80 10.37
N GLN A 749 5.59 -10.68 9.40
CA GLN A 749 6.36 -11.83 8.91
C GLN A 749 7.21 -12.40 10.05
N GLN A 750 7.87 -11.56 10.83
CA GLN A 750 8.66 -12.02 11.97
C GLN A 750 7.82 -12.78 13.01
N LEU A 751 6.61 -12.31 13.31
CA LEU A 751 5.66 -13.05 14.14
C LEU A 751 5.28 -14.39 13.49
N ARG A 752 4.88 -14.38 12.21
CA ARG A 752 4.44 -15.58 11.48
C ARG A 752 5.48 -16.70 11.48
N HIS A 753 6.74 -16.38 11.24
CA HIS A 753 7.82 -17.37 11.24
C HIS A 753 8.21 -17.83 12.66
N SER A 754 7.75 -17.16 13.71
CA SER A 754 8.01 -17.55 15.10
C SER A 754 6.95 -18.50 15.68
N ILE A 755 5.75 -18.54 15.08
CA ILE A 755 4.58 -19.24 15.65
C ILE A 755 4.87 -20.69 16.01
N GLY A 756 5.50 -21.47 15.12
CA GLY A 756 5.74 -22.89 15.36
C GLY A 756 6.72 -23.20 16.50
N GLY A 757 7.37 -22.20 17.10
CA GLY A 757 8.25 -22.34 18.26
C GLY A 757 7.70 -21.71 19.54
N ILE A 758 6.48 -21.16 19.54
CA ILE A 758 5.90 -20.50 20.71
C ILE A 758 5.50 -21.53 21.77
N ASP A 759 5.93 -21.27 23.02
CA ASP A 759 5.62 -22.02 24.23
C ASP A 759 4.94 -21.05 25.24
N LEU A 760 3.64 -21.19 25.44
CA LEU A 760 2.81 -20.34 26.30
C LEU A 760 2.93 -20.75 27.78
N ASN A 761 3.21 -22.02 28.08
CA ASN A 761 3.25 -22.54 29.45
C ASN A 761 4.67 -22.65 30.04
N GLY A 762 5.70 -22.48 29.21
CA GLY A 762 7.11 -22.49 29.59
C GLY A 762 7.68 -23.87 29.88
N ASN A 763 7.09 -24.95 29.37
CA ASN A 763 7.55 -26.32 29.62
C ASN A 763 8.64 -26.82 28.64
N GLY A 764 8.97 -26.01 27.62
CA GLY A 764 9.97 -26.31 26.60
C GLY A 764 9.44 -27.09 25.39
N ILE A 765 8.12 -27.23 25.26
CA ILE A 765 7.42 -27.82 24.11
C ILE A 765 6.65 -26.70 23.41
N ALA A 766 6.62 -26.69 22.08
CA ALA A 766 5.86 -25.70 21.33
C ALA A 766 4.36 -26.04 21.38
N ASP A 767 3.53 -25.01 21.60
CA ASP A 767 2.09 -25.16 21.80
C ASP A 767 1.27 -24.95 20.51
N LEU A 768 1.82 -24.18 19.57
CA LEU A 768 1.07 -23.62 18.44
C LEU A 768 1.37 -24.33 17.12
N SER A 769 0.33 -24.49 16.29
CA SER A 769 0.46 -25.01 14.94
C SER A 769 1.15 -23.99 14.02
N GLY A 770 2.30 -24.37 13.46
CA GLY A 770 3.00 -23.57 12.45
C GLY A 770 2.34 -23.59 11.06
N SER A 771 1.40 -24.50 10.80
CA SER A 771 0.74 -24.67 9.49
C SER A 771 -0.74 -24.25 9.47
N SER A 772 -1.39 -24.17 10.63
CA SER A 772 -2.80 -23.76 10.75
C SER A 772 -2.89 -22.31 11.23
N VAL A 773 -2.42 -21.38 10.40
CA VAL A 773 -2.34 -19.94 10.74
C VAL A 773 -3.29 -19.12 9.88
N TYR A 774 -4.12 -18.32 10.54
CA TYR A 774 -5.13 -17.45 9.97
C TYR A 774 -4.81 -15.98 10.23
N TYR A 775 -5.39 -15.09 9.44
CA TYR A 775 -5.23 -13.65 9.63
C TYR A 775 -6.57 -12.93 9.80
N ILE A 776 -6.65 -12.02 10.76
CA ILE A 776 -7.77 -11.09 10.90
C ILE A 776 -7.21 -9.68 11.07
N GLY A 777 -7.49 -8.81 10.11
CA GLY A 777 -7.13 -7.40 10.16
C GLY A 777 -8.35 -6.52 10.43
N GLN A 778 -8.14 -5.41 11.13
CA GLN A 778 -9.14 -4.36 11.34
C GLN A 778 -8.60 -3.03 10.84
N SER A 779 -9.31 -2.35 9.92
CA SER A 779 -8.94 -1.01 9.43
C SER A 779 -7.51 -0.97 8.88
N LEU A 780 -6.58 -0.18 9.45
CA LEU A 780 -5.16 -0.19 9.07
C LEU A 780 -4.54 -1.60 9.14
N GLY A 781 -4.97 -2.45 10.07
CA GLY A 781 -4.58 -3.85 10.10
C GLY A 781 -4.95 -4.62 8.83
N THR A 782 -5.94 -4.18 8.05
CA THR A 782 -6.20 -4.76 6.71
C THR A 782 -5.35 -4.13 5.61
N ILE A 783 -5.05 -2.82 5.72
CA ILE A 783 -4.23 -2.08 4.76
C ILE A 783 -2.82 -2.67 4.74
N ASP A 784 -2.27 -2.99 5.92
CA ASP A 784 -0.97 -3.63 6.06
C ASP A 784 -1.06 -5.16 5.98
N GLY A 785 -2.21 -5.71 6.37
CA GLY A 785 -2.50 -7.14 6.33
C GLY A 785 -2.55 -7.73 4.92
N ILE A 786 -3.11 -7.01 3.94
CA ILE A 786 -3.17 -7.47 2.55
C ILE A 786 -1.75 -7.66 1.96
N PRO A 787 -0.83 -6.66 2.01
CA PRO A 787 0.56 -6.85 1.61
C PRO A 787 1.27 -7.96 2.39
N PHE A 788 1.01 -8.11 3.70
CA PHE A 788 1.57 -9.19 4.52
C PHE A 788 1.14 -10.58 4.02
N VAL A 789 -0.17 -10.83 3.89
CA VAL A 789 -0.71 -12.12 3.43
C VAL A 789 -0.24 -12.41 2.01
N ALA A 790 -0.30 -11.42 1.11
CA ALA A 790 0.16 -11.55 -0.26
C ALA A 790 1.67 -11.87 -0.33
N THR A 791 2.49 -11.28 0.53
CA THR A 791 3.94 -11.53 0.52
C THR A 791 4.28 -12.91 1.07
N VAL A 792 3.76 -13.27 2.25
CA VAL A 792 4.15 -14.51 2.93
C VAL A 792 3.66 -15.76 2.17
N ASN A 793 2.48 -15.68 1.52
CA ASN A 793 1.92 -16.79 0.73
C ASN A 793 2.60 -16.99 -0.63
N ASN A 794 3.42 -16.03 -1.07
CA ASN A 794 4.15 -16.08 -2.34
C ASN A 794 5.66 -16.33 -2.13
N THR A 795 6.04 -16.94 -1.00
CA THR A 795 7.42 -17.40 -0.74
C THR A 795 7.62 -18.85 -1.15
N ALA A 796 8.87 -19.34 -1.16
CA ALA A 796 9.15 -20.75 -1.47
C ALA A 796 8.67 -21.72 -0.37
N THR A 797 8.38 -21.22 0.84
CA THR A 797 8.03 -22.03 2.01
C THR A 797 6.52 -22.04 2.24
N ALA A 798 5.81 -22.95 1.55
CA ALA A 798 4.36 -23.06 1.67
C ALA A 798 3.85 -23.38 3.09
N ALA A 799 4.70 -23.91 3.97
CA ALA A 799 4.38 -24.13 5.39
C ALA A 799 4.17 -22.83 6.16
N ASP A 800 4.69 -21.71 5.66
CA ASP A 800 4.54 -20.37 6.25
C ASP A 800 3.30 -19.62 5.74
N ASN A 801 2.49 -20.25 4.87
CA ASN A 801 1.30 -19.63 4.35
C ASN A 801 0.28 -19.32 5.45
N ILE A 802 -0.46 -18.24 5.25
CA ILE A 802 -1.74 -17.93 5.88
C ILE A 802 -2.82 -18.72 5.15
N VAL A 803 -3.54 -19.55 5.89
CA VAL A 803 -4.57 -20.47 5.38
C VAL A 803 -5.77 -19.69 4.85
N ALA A 804 -6.25 -18.72 5.62
CA ALA A 804 -7.35 -17.82 5.23
C ALA A 804 -7.29 -16.49 5.98
N ALA A 805 -7.90 -15.45 5.41
CA ALA A 805 -7.90 -14.11 5.98
C ALA A 805 -9.30 -13.48 6.05
N ASN A 806 -9.59 -12.73 7.12
CA ASN A 806 -10.74 -11.82 7.19
C ASN A 806 -10.25 -10.38 7.34
N MET A 807 -10.52 -9.56 6.31
CA MET A 807 -10.19 -8.15 6.26
C MET A 807 -11.43 -7.33 6.64
N ARG A 808 -11.47 -6.82 7.87
CA ARG A 808 -12.59 -6.04 8.39
C ARG A 808 -12.41 -4.55 8.15
N VAL A 809 -13.42 -3.94 7.52
CA VAL A 809 -13.46 -2.56 7.02
C VAL A 809 -12.20 -2.17 6.24
N PRO A 810 -11.87 -2.88 5.13
CA PRO A 810 -10.61 -2.70 4.45
C PRO A 810 -10.59 -1.53 3.46
N GLY A 811 -9.39 -1.02 3.18
CA GLY A 811 -9.21 0.07 2.23
C GLY A 811 -7.88 -0.02 1.48
N GLY A 812 -7.79 0.68 0.37
CA GLY A 812 -6.55 0.91 -0.39
C GLY A 812 -6.60 2.29 -1.04
N GLY A 813 -5.56 2.67 -1.77
CA GLY A 813 -5.45 4.00 -2.38
C GLY A 813 -5.44 5.08 -1.29
N ILE A 814 -4.51 4.93 -0.34
CA ILE A 814 -4.50 5.59 0.97
C ILE A 814 -4.60 7.12 0.88
N ALA A 815 -3.94 7.76 -0.08
CA ALA A 815 -3.90 9.22 -0.13
C ALA A 815 -5.28 9.83 -0.44
N ARG A 816 -6.00 9.26 -1.41
CA ARG A 816 -7.37 9.68 -1.73
C ARG A 816 -8.39 9.14 -0.73
N LEU A 817 -8.12 8.00 -0.10
CA LEU A 817 -8.89 7.54 1.04
C LEU A 817 -8.90 8.60 2.15
N TYR A 818 -7.75 9.19 2.49
CA TYR A 818 -7.68 10.26 3.48
C TYR A 818 -8.50 11.50 3.10
N GLU A 819 -8.46 11.90 1.83
CA GLU A 819 -9.26 13.03 1.32
C GLU A 819 -10.77 12.72 1.28
N HIS A 820 -11.14 11.47 1.05
CA HIS A 820 -12.54 11.04 0.97
C HIS A 820 -13.15 10.66 2.32
N SER A 821 -12.33 10.43 3.35
CA SER A 821 -12.74 10.04 4.69
C SER A 821 -13.40 11.20 5.46
N PRO A 822 -14.68 11.08 5.88
CA PRO A 822 -15.30 12.07 6.77
C PRO A 822 -14.56 12.30 8.09
N THR A 823 -13.79 11.30 8.55
CA THR A 823 -13.03 11.37 9.80
C THR A 823 -11.68 12.07 9.62
N PHE A 824 -10.93 11.77 8.55
CA PHE A 824 -9.58 12.30 8.36
C PHE A 824 -9.52 13.60 7.55
N ALA A 825 -10.36 13.73 6.51
CA ALA A 825 -10.29 14.84 5.57
C ALA A 825 -10.36 16.23 6.24
N PRO A 826 -11.27 16.50 7.21
CA PRO A 826 -11.37 17.82 7.82
C PRO A 826 -10.07 18.28 8.49
N ARG A 827 -9.38 17.37 9.17
CA ARG A 827 -8.11 17.67 9.87
C ARG A 827 -6.97 17.87 8.88
N ILE A 828 -6.85 16.97 7.90
CA ILE A 828 -5.78 17.00 6.90
C ILE A 828 -5.88 18.26 6.03
N LEU A 829 -7.06 18.56 5.49
CA LEU A 829 -7.28 19.72 4.64
C LEU A 829 -7.10 21.03 5.41
N ALA A 830 -7.57 21.12 6.67
CA ALA A 830 -7.33 22.29 7.50
C ALA A 830 -5.83 22.50 7.80
N ALA A 831 -5.08 21.43 8.05
CA ALA A 831 -3.64 21.50 8.28
C ALA A 831 -2.86 21.92 7.03
N LEU A 832 -3.21 21.38 5.86
CA LEU A 832 -2.61 21.78 4.57
C LEU A 832 -2.90 23.25 4.25
N GLN A 833 -4.13 23.69 4.50
CA GLN A 833 -4.50 25.08 4.31
C GLN A 833 -3.72 26.01 5.26
N ALA A 834 -3.59 25.64 6.53
CA ALA A 834 -2.87 26.44 7.52
C ALA A 834 -1.36 26.50 7.28
N SER A 835 -0.76 25.40 6.80
CA SER A 835 0.70 25.28 6.66
C SER A 835 1.23 25.73 5.31
N ALA A 836 0.49 25.49 4.23
CA ALA A 836 0.95 25.73 2.86
C ALA A 836 -0.03 26.56 2.02
N GLY A 837 -1.21 26.92 2.56
CA GLY A 837 -2.24 27.63 1.81
C GLY A 837 -2.83 26.80 0.67
N ILE A 838 -2.76 25.47 0.77
CA ILE A 838 -3.26 24.53 -0.22
C ILE A 838 -4.72 24.18 0.12
N THR A 839 -5.63 24.43 -0.82
CA THR A 839 -7.05 24.07 -0.71
C THR A 839 -7.48 23.08 -1.81
N GLN A 840 -8.67 22.47 -1.62
CA GLN A 840 -9.29 21.68 -2.68
C GLN A 840 -9.62 22.55 -3.90
N GLY A 841 -9.40 21.98 -5.09
CA GLY A 841 -9.47 22.70 -6.37
C GLY A 841 -8.16 23.39 -6.78
N ASP A 842 -7.08 23.28 -6.00
CA ASP A 842 -5.77 23.78 -6.37
C ASP A 842 -4.91 22.66 -7.01
N ALA A 843 -4.18 22.97 -8.09
CA ALA A 843 -3.25 22.02 -8.71
C ALA A 843 -2.15 21.53 -7.74
N SER A 844 -1.80 22.35 -6.74
CA SER A 844 -0.84 21.97 -5.69
C SER A 844 -1.36 20.87 -4.77
N LEU A 845 -2.68 20.82 -4.51
CA LEU A 845 -3.28 19.72 -3.76
C LEU A 845 -3.21 18.42 -4.57
N GLU A 846 -3.53 18.50 -5.86
CA GLU A 846 -3.46 17.34 -6.75
C GLU A 846 -2.05 16.76 -6.82
N ALA A 847 -1.03 17.61 -6.99
CA ALA A 847 0.36 17.21 -6.95
C ALA A 847 0.77 16.60 -5.58
N PHE A 848 0.27 17.18 -4.48
CA PHE A 848 0.52 16.69 -3.13
C PHE A 848 -0.04 15.27 -2.93
N ILE A 849 -1.33 15.07 -3.22
CA ILE A 849 -2.04 13.79 -3.04
C ILE A 849 -1.48 12.72 -3.98
N ASN A 850 -1.23 13.05 -5.25
CA ASN A 850 -0.72 12.09 -6.23
C ASN A 850 0.72 11.64 -5.89
N THR A 851 1.56 12.53 -5.36
CA THR A 851 2.93 12.19 -4.94
C THR A 851 2.93 11.43 -3.61
N LEU A 852 2.03 11.76 -2.68
CA LEU A 852 1.82 10.98 -1.47
C LEU A 852 1.44 9.55 -1.83
N GLN A 853 0.44 9.34 -2.68
CA GLN A 853 0.04 8.01 -3.14
C GLN A 853 1.20 7.27 -3.81
N ALA A 854 1.92 7.93 -4.73
CA ALA A 854 3.08 7.33 -5.39
C ALA A 854 4.15 6.85 -4.40
N SER A 855 4.31 7.56 -3.27
CA SER A 855 5.22 7.17 -2.20
C SER A 855 4.72 5.94 -1.43
N LEU A 856 3.42 5.86 -1.18
CA LEU A 856 2.80 4.78 -0.41
C LEU A 856 2.59 3.48 -1.20
N ASP A 857 2.59 3.53 -2.54
CA ASP A 857 2.26 2.40 -3.43
C ASP A 857 2.92 1.07 -3.05
N SER A 858 4.19 1.10 -2.62
CA SER A 858 4.96 -0.09 -2.26
C SER A 858 4.56 -0.77 -0.93
N GLY A 859 3.60 -0.20 -0.20
CA GLY A 859 2.98 -0.78 0.99
C GLY A 859 1.45 -0.59 1.00
N ASP A 860 0.84 -0.09 -0.08
CA ASP A 860 -0.60 0.12 -0.17
C ASP A 860 -1.32 -1.15 -0.63
N ALA A 861 -2.30 -1.61 0.14
CA ALA A 861 -3.11 -2.79 -0.15
C ALA A 861 -3.63 -2.89 -1.59
N VAL A 862 -3.96 -1.77 -2.25
CA VAL A 862 -4.51 -1.80 -3.61
C VAL A 862 -3.53 -2.40 -4.64
N ASN A 863 -2.22 -2.30 -4.40
CA ASN A 863 -1.18 -2.88 -5.28
C ASN A 863 -0.91 -4.37 -5.01
N PHE A 864 -1.39 -4.89 -3.87
CA PHE A 864 -1.16 -6.26 -3.40
C PHE A 864 -2.43 -7.12 -3.39
N VAL A 865 -3.62 -6.53 -3.47
CA VAL A 865 -4.89 -7.26 -3.31
C VAL A 865 -5.07 -8.39 -4.34
N GLN A 866 -4.55 -8.21 -5.56
CA GLN A 866 -4.59 -9.25 -6.58
C GLN A 866 -3.56 -10.36 -6.34
N ASP A 867 -2.47 -10.05 -5.62
CA ASP A 867 -1.41 -10.98 -5.26
C ASP A 867 -1.84 -11.93 -4.11
N LEU A 868 -3.02 -11.72 -3.51
CA LEU A 868 -3.68 -12.70 -2.63
C LEU A 868 -4.00 -14.01 -3.39
N GLY A 869 -4.21 -13.94 -4.71
CA GLY A 869 -4.46 -15.08 -5.57
C GLY A 869 -5.63 -15.93 -5.08
N ASP A 870 -5.38 -17.23 -4.89
CA ASP A 870 -6.38 -18.20 -4.43
C ASP A 870 -6.52 -18.25 -2.90
N THR A 871 -5.79 -17.43 -2.14
CA THR A 871 -5.89 -17.39 -0.67
C THR A 871 -7.32 -17.01 -0.25
N PRO A 872 -8.06 -17.90 0.44
CA PRO A 872 -9.42 -17.62 0.87
C PRO A 872 -9.49 -16.36 1.73
N THR A 873 -10.15 -15.32 1.19
CA THR A 873 -10.19 -14.00 1.83
C THR A 873 -11.63 -13.49 1.93
N LEU A 874 -12.05 -13.08 3.11
CA LEU A 874 -13.33 -12.41 3.35
C LEU A 874 -13.11 -10.92 3.58
N LEU A 875 -13.75 -10.07 2.80
CA LEU A 875 -13.85 -8.63 3.03
C LEU A 875 -15.14 -8.34 3.79
N SER A 876 -15.06 -7.70 4.96
CA SER A 876 -16.23 -7.29 5.74
C SER A 876 -16.39 -5.78 5.64
N MET A 877 -17.41 -5.30 4.92
CA MET A 877 -17.64 -3.87 4.69
C MET A 877 -18.84 -3.36 5.48
N VAL A 878 -18.69 -2.29 6.26
CA VAL A 878 -19.83 -1.58 6.87
C VAL A 878 -20.26 -0.45 5.94
N ILE A 879 -21.50 -0.47 5.45
CA ILE A 879 -22.04 0.58 4.59
C ILE A 879 -22.15 1.88 5.40
N GLY A 880 -21.62 2.97 4.85
CA GLY A 880 -21.61 4.28 5.51
C GLY A 880 -20.45 4.47 6.49
N ASP A 881 -19.43 3.62 6.46
CA ASP A 881 -18.20 3.80 7.24
C ASP A 881 -17.60 5.19 7.02
N THR A 882 -17.37 5.91 8.13
CA THR A 882 -16.90 7.30 8.13
C THR A 882 -15.38 7.43 8.22
N VAL A 883 -14.66 6.32 8.40
CA VAL A 883 -13.19 6.28 8.49
C VAL A 883 -12.62 5.78 7.16
N ILE A 884 -13.04 4.59 6.72
CA ILE A 884 -12.67 4.03 5.43
C ILE A 884 -13.87 4.17 4.50
N PRO A 885 -13.85 5.08 3.51
CA PRO A 885 -14.94 5.22 2.57
C PRO A 885 -15.16 3.90 1.81
N ASN A 886 -16.42 3.47 1.68
CA ASN A 886 -16.73 2.25 0.94
C ASN A 886 -16.29 2.36 -0.52
N SER A 887 -16.50 3.53 -1.14
CA SER A 887 -15.98 3.88 -2.46
C SER A 887 -15.77 5.39 -2.57
N ALA A 888 -14.69 5.80 -3.25
CA ALA A 888 -14.42 7.18 -3.64
C ALA A 888 -14.77 7.48 -5.12
N TYR A 889 -15.60 6.62 -5.74
CA TYR A 889 -15.96 6.64 -7.16
C TYR A 889 -17.36 6.04 -7.39
N PRO A 890 -18.18 6.50 -8.37
CA PRO A 890 -17.88 7.54 -9.38
C PRO A 890 -18.17 8.98 -8.93
N ALA A 891 -18.84 9.16 -7.80
CA ALA A 891 -19.21 10.48 -7.32
C ALA A 891 -18.07 11.15 -6.53
N GLU A 892 -18.01 12.48 -6.59
CA GLU A 892 -17.29 13.28 -5.59
C GLU A 892 -17.90 13.04 -4.20
N ASN A 893 -17.10 13.14 -3.14
CA ASN A 893 -17.66 13.01 -1.80
C ASN A 893 -18.58 14.18 -1.43
N ALA A 894 -19.45 13.93 -0.44
CA ALA A 894 -20.44 14.91 0.04
C ALA A 894 -19.83 16.16 0.70
N SER A 895 -18.52 16.17 0.97
CA SER A 895 -17.78 17.25 1.67
C SER A 895 -17.28 18.36 0.74
N GLY A 896 -17.43 18.19 -0.58
CA GLY A 896 -17.06 19.17 -1.59
C GLY A 896 -15.65 18.95 -2.13
N LEU A 897 -15.57 18.79 -3.47
CA LEU A 897 -14.37 18.85 -4.32
C LEU A 897 -13.33 17.72 -4.22
N ALA A 898 -13.52 16.68 -3.41
CA ALA A 898 -12.61 15.53 -3.50
C ALA A 898 -12.82 14.83 -4.84
N THR A 899 -11.81 14.90 -5.72
CA THR A 899 -11.91 14.33 -7.06
C THR A 899 -12.16 12.81 -7.02
N PRO A 900 -12.90 12.24 -7.98
CA PRO A 900 -13.15 10.80 -8.02
C PRO A 900 -11.86 9.98 -8.03
N ALA A 901 -11.81 8.93 -7.21
CA ALA A 901 -10.64 8.06 -7.04
C ALA A 901 -11.04 6.57 -7.16
N PRO A 902 -10.99 5.99 -8.38
CA PRO A 902 -11.51 4.65 -8.66
C PRO A 902 -10.87 3.51 -7.87
N LEU A 903 -9.66 3.74 -7.34
CA LEU A 903 -8.83 2.76 -6.64
C LEU A 903 -8.85 2.92 -5.11
N SER A 904 -9.67 3.84 -4.58
CA SER A 904 -9.70 4.15 -3.15
C SER A 904 -10.97 3.68 -2.45
N GLY A 905 -10.78 2.98 -1.32
CA GLY A 905 -11.86 2.43 -0.49
C GLY A 905 -11.96 0.90 -0.53
N THR A 906 -13.06 0.36 0.02
CA THR A 906 -13.31 -1.09 0.11
C THR A 906 -13.77 -1.71 -1.21
N GLU A 907 -14.70 -1.08 -1.91
CA GLU A 907 -15.30 -1.58 -3.17
C GLU A 907 -14.26 -1.76 -4.29
N PRO A 908 -13.25 -0.88 -4.45
CA PRO A 908 -12.16 -1.13 -5.39
C PRO A 908 -11.40 -2.42 -5.10
N LEU A 909 -11.13 -2.76 -3.85
CA LEU A 909 -10.48 -4.02 -3.49
C LEU A 909 -11.34 -5.23 -3.88
N ALA A 910 -12.66 -5.15 -3.61
CA ALA A 910 -13.62 -6.17 -4.02
C ALA A 910 -13.68 -6.32 -5.54
N ARG A 911 -13.68 -5.21 -6.28
CA ARG A 911 -13.69 -5.20 -7.75
C ARG A 911 -12.41 -5.81 -8.33
N LEU A 912 -11.23 -5.43 -7.83
CA LEU A 912 -9.94 -5.90 -8.33
C LEU A 912 -9.72 -7.41 -8.15
N THR A 913 -10.35 -8.00 -7.14
CA THR A 913 -10.31 -9.43 -6.84
C THR A 913 -11.49 -10.22 -7.43
N ASN A 914 -12.42 -9.55 -8.13
CA ASN A 914 -13.71 -10.14 -8.53
C ASN A 914 -14.43 -10.82 -7.35
N ALA A 915 -14.43 -10.16 -6.19
CA ALA A 915 -14.94 -10.72 -4.95
C ALA A 915 -16.39 -11.18 -5.09
N THR A 916 -16.66 -12.41 -4.67
CA THR A 916 -18.02 -12.96 -4.64
C THR A 916 -18.83 -12.26 -3.55
N THR A 917 -19.98 -11.68 -3.90
CA THR A 917 -20.87 -11.07 -2.90
C THR A 917 -21.65 -12.14 -2.15
N ILE A 918 -21.56 -12.12 -0.83
CA ILE A 918 -22.25 -13.04 0.07
C ILE A 918 -23.36 -12.28 0.82
N SER A 919 -24.60 -12.75 0.69
CA SER A 919 -25.78 -12.10 1.30
C SER A 919 -26.63 -13.01 2.21
N SER A 920 -26.49 -14.34 2.08
CA SER A 920 -27.26 -15.31 2.88
C SER A 920 -26.66 -16.72 2.83
N GLY A 921 -26.98 -17.54 3.83
CA GLY A 921 -26.71 -18.99 3.82
C GLY A 921 -25.24 -19.38 3.89
N THR A 922 -24.95 -20.65 3.55
CA THR A 922 -23.59 -21.20 3.48
C THR A 922 -23.02 -21.01 2.09
N ASN A 923 -21.85 -20.39 1.99
CA ASN A 923 -21.19 -20.08 0.72
C ASN A 923 -19.80 -20.69 0.72
N ASN A 924 -19.46 -21.40 -0.35
CA ASN A 924 -18.09 -21.86 -0.57
C ASN A 924 -17.23 -20.67 -0.99
N LEU A 925 -16.04 -20.58 -0.43
CA LEU A 925 -15.09 -19.53 -0.73
C LEU A 925 -14.01 -20.08 -1.67
N SER A 926 -13.86 -19.43 -2.82
CA SER A 926 -12.79 -19.69 -3.80
C SER A 926 -12.18 -18.33 -4.14
N GLY A 927 -11.03 -18.02 -3.55
CA GLY A 927 -10.43 -16.68 -3.62
C GLY A 927 -11.11 -15.70 -2.66
N THR A 928 -11.51 -14.52 -3.17
CA THR A 928 -12.05 -13.43 -2.34
C THR A 928 -13.58 -13.37 -2.35
N ALA A 929 -14.18 -13.08 -1.21
CA ALA A 929 -15.60 -12.73 -1.07
C ALA A 929 -15.79 -11.46 -0.27
N ILE A 930 -16.98 -10.86 -0.36
CA ILE A 930 -17.36 -9.66 0.37
C ILE A 930 -18.74 -9.80 1.01
N VAL A 931 -18.86 -9.39 2.27
CA VAL A 931 -20.13 -9.20 2.98
C VAL A 931 -20.30 -7.72 3.28
N ARG A 932 -21.49 -7.19 2.99
CA ARG A 932 -21.83 -5.77 3.17
C ARG A 932 -22.87 -5.61 4.27
N TYR A 933 -22.49 -4.95 5.35
CA TYR A 933 -23.32 -4.75 6.53
C TYR A 933 -24.06 -3.43 6.44
N THR A 934 -25.39 -3.44 6.64
CA THR A 934 -26.25 -2.25 6.55
C THR A 934 -26.34 -1.44 7.85
N ALA A 935 -25.70 -1.92 8.91
CA ALA A 935 -25.65 -1.30 10.23
C ALA A 935 -24.24 -1.45 10.84
N GLY A 936 -24.04 -0.88 12.02
CA GLY A 936 -22.76 -0.92 12.74
C GLY A 936 -21.91 0.32 12.49
N SER A 937 -20.62 0.20 12.77
CA SER A 937 -19.64 1.29 12.66
C SER A 937 -18.28 0.76 12.23
N HIS A 938 -17.34 1.67 11.98
CA HIS A 938 -15.96 1.32 11.69
C HIS A 938 -15.36 0.36 12.74
N GLY A 939 -15.69 0.54 14.02
CA GLY A 939 -15.18 -0.28 15.13
C GLY A 939 -15.92 -1.60 15.36
N SER A 940 -16.93 -1.95 14.54
CA SER A 940 -17.79 -3.11 14.77
C SER A 940 -17.08 -4.46 14.78
N GLY A 941 -15.85 -4.56 14.25
CA GLY A 941 -15.03 -5.76 14.34
C GLY A 941 -14.20 -5.89 15.63
N VAL A 942 -14.20 -4.87 16.49
CA VAL A 942 -13.42 -4.82 17.74
C VAL A 942 -14.33 -5.00 18.94
N LEU A 943 -15.33 -4.12 19.08
CA LEU A 943 -16.30 -4.12 20.16
C LEU A 943 -17.60 -3.48 19.65
N PRO A 944 -18.79 -4.03 19.98
CA PRO A 944 -20.03 -3.40 19.58
C PRO A 944 -20.27 -2.09 20.36
N THR A 945 -20.91 -1.12 19.71
CA THR A 945 -21.37 0.10 20.38
C THR A 945 -22.30 -0.26 21.55
N PRO A 946 -22.03 0.22 22.79
CA PRO A 946 -22.86 -0.11 23.93
C PRO A 946 -24.33 0.31 23.73
N ASN A 947 -25.25 -0.54 24.17
CA ASN A 947 -26.71 -0.32 24.08
C ASN A 947 -27.27 -0.16 22.65
N ASP A 948 -26.53 -0.60 21.62
CA ASP A 948 -26.98 -0.65 20.23
C ASP A 948 -27.16 -2.12 19.78
N PRO A 949 -28.42 -2.61 19.67
CA PRO A 949 -28.69 -3.99 19.28
C PRO A 949 -28.23 -4.34 17.85
N GLU A 950 -28.24 -3.38 16.92
CA GLU A 950 -27.80 -3.61 15.55
C GLU A 950 -26.28 -3.72 15.48
N ALA A 951 -25.57 -2.83 16.19
CA ALA A 951 -24.11 -2.93 16.32
C ALA A 951 -23.67 -4.24 16.99
N ALA A 952 -24.41 -4.69 18.01
CA ALA A 952 -24.20 -5.99 18.63
C ALA A 952 -24.42 -7.15 17.65
N ALA A 953 -25.47 -7.09 16.84
CA ALA A 953 -25.74 -8.10 15.82
C ALA A 953 -24.64 -8.16 14.75
N VAL A 954 -24.13 -7.00 14.30
CA VAL A 954 -23.04 -6.91 13.33
C VAL A 954 -21.74 -7.49 13.90
N PHE A 955 -21.38 -7.16 15.14
CA PHE A 955 -20.20 -7.74 15.79
C PHE A 955 -20.29 -9.27 15.87
N GLN A 956 -21.45 -9.80 16.29
CA GLN A 956 -21.67 -11.25 16.39
C GLN A 956 -21.61 -11.95 15.02
N GLU A 957 -22.15 -11.32 13.97
CA GLU A 957 -22.11 -11.84 12.61
C GLU A 957 -20.68 -11.86 12.05
N MET A 958 -19.90 -10.77 12.20
CA MET A 958 -18.48 -10.73 11.79
C MET A 958 -17.64 -11.77 12.52
N LEU A 959 -17.88 -11.94 13.83
CA LEU A 959 -17.21 -12.95 14.64
C LEU A 959 -17.56 -14.36 14.17
N SER A 960 -18.85 -14.64 13.95
CA SER A 960 -19.32 -15.94 13.48
C SER A 960 -18.71 -16.29 12.12
N GLN A 961 -18.65 -15.34 11.20
CA GLN A 961 -18.03 -15.54 9.88
C GLN A 961 -16.54 -15.84 10.00
N SER A 962 -15.80 -15.14 10.87
CA SER A 962 -14.41 -15.47 11.18
C SER A 962 -14.26 -16.87 11.77
N ALA A 963 -15.12 -17.27 12.71
CA ALA A 963 -15.08 -18.59 13.32
C ALA A 963 -15.35 -19.71 12.30
N TYR A 964 -16.29 -19.52 11.37
CA TYR A 964 -16.54 -20.47 10.29
C TYR A 964 -15.40 -20.55 9.28
N LEU A 965 -14.82 -19.39 8.92
CA LEU A 965 -13.65 -19.34 8.04
C LEU A 965 -12.51 -20.17 8.63
N ILE A 966 -12.25 -20.04 9.94
CA ILE A 966 -11.24 -20.83 10.66
C ILE A 966 -11.63 -22.32 10.71
N ALA A 967 -12.85 -22.65 11.12
CA ALA A 967 -13.29 -24.03 11.32
C ALA A 967 -13.37 -24.85 10.03
N THR A 968 -13.32 -24.19 8.87
CA THR A 968 -13.39 -24.82 7.54
C THR A 968 -12.11 -24.64 6.74
N ASP A 969 -11.01 -24.20 7.36
CA ASP A 969 -9.74 -23.91 6.70
C ASP A 969 -9.91 -22.99 5.47
N GLY A 970 -10.77 -21.99 5.60
CA GLY A 970 -11.10 -21.03 4.55
C GLY A 970 -12.14 -21.50 3.54
N ALA A 971 -12.65 -22.74 3.62
CA ALA A 971 -13.52 -23.28 2.58
C ALA A 971 -14.92 -22.64 2.56
N GLN A 972 -15.41 -22.11 3.68
CA GLN A 972 -16.78 -21.60 3.78
C GLN A 972 -16.92 -20.33 4.63
N VAL A 973 -17.90 -19.52 4.25
CA VAL A 973 -18.44 -18.41 5.04
C VAL A 973 -19.95 -18.58 5.15
N ILE A 974 -20.50 -18.38 6.35
CA ILE A 974 -21.93 -18.54 6.63
C ILE A 974 -22.50 -17.21 7.09
N VAL A 975 -23.60 -16.80 6.46
CA VAL A 975 -24.43 -15.67 6.91
C VAL A 975 -25.55 -16.17 7.80
N ASN A 976 -25.53 -15.77 9.07
CA ASN A 976 -26.54 -16.16 10.06
C ASN A 976 -27.66 -15.13 10.22
N ASN A 977 -27.35 -13.84 10.04
CA ASN A 977 -28.32 -12.77 10.17
C ASN A 977 -28.41 -11.91 8.89
N THR A 978 -29.38 -12.23 8.03
CA THR A 978 -29.61 -11.50 6.77
C THR A 978 -30.22 -10.11 6.98
N ALA A 979 -30.76 -9.79 8.16
CA ALA A 979 -31.43 -8.52 8.42
C ALA A 979 -30.47 -7.31 8.49
N ILE A 980 -29.18 -7.58 8.72
CA ILE A 980 -28.11 -6.57 8.82
C ILE A 980 -27.14 -6.63 7.63
N ILE A 981 -27.48 -7.38 6.58
CA ILE A 981 -26.66 -7.56 5.38
C ILE A 981 -27.42 -7.09 4.16
N GLU A 982 -26.73 -6.36 3.28
CA GLU A 982 -27.28 -5.90 2.01
C GLU A 982 -27.73 -7.09 1.17
N GLN A 983 -29.00 -7.04 0.75
CA GLN A 983 -29.57 -8.06 -0.12
C GLN A 983 -29.35 -7.66 -1.59
N PRO A 984 -29.16 -8.63 -2.51
CA PRO A 984 -29.05 -8.34 -3.93
C PRO A 984 -30.27 -7.53 -4.41
N SER A 985 -30.04 -6.53 -5.27
CA SER A 985 -31.16 -5.88 -5.96
C SER A 985 -31.84 -6.89 -6.91
N GLU A 986 -33.16 -7.01 -6.82
CA GLU A 986 -33.99 -7.91 -7.65
C GLU A 986 -33.96 -7.56 -9.15
#